data_AF-A0A6S4QHC9-F1
#
_entry.id   AF-A0A6S4QHC9-F1
#
_cell.length_a   1.000
_cell.length_b   1.000
_cell.length_c   1.000
_cell.angle_alpha   90.00
_cell.angle_beta   90.00
_cell.angle_gamma   90.00
#
_symmetry.space_group_name_H-M   'P 1'
#
loop_
_entity.id
_entity.type
_entity.pdbx_description
1 polymer ?
#
loop_
_entity_poly.entity_id
_entity_poly.type
_entity_poly.pdbx_seq_one_letter_code
_entity_poly.pdbx_strand_id
1 'polypeptide(L)'
;MNKTITVDGPAGSGKSSIAKLLSKRINYTYLDTGAIYRILTYCFIEEDTSARDKQKIESTLATIKINIEDSKYYLNDKDVTEVIRGEAVDKLVAVFAQLPEVRGYVRSFQRRMADNKNMVIDGRDIGTEVFPNAFCKFYLDARLKVRAERRFNDLKKREIIGERTLEDIAQEVARRDKMDRERTHSPLKIPKDALIIDSSDSQIESVLEEMVNHYNNKIQLQSLDTNFSSDEQNEEFFKAMQEQPAAPTTHSGEFLDAKVISIGEEIYLDIGRKVDAYISHDEVKRLGEINFAVGDTIQVVEKARTRVGVLVSKYDADRWQGLLKLRERFKANDLVSGIVKDINKGGYIIDIDGTEAFCPLSEYDVVKSPRKQDEIGVHSNFKILSLDLKNVIVSRKRPLEKRYDTIRQEFFETAKENDRFTAKVVHLMNYRMIVSLKEGVNAIIRQKEFSWKRSGRDIERFQRGDEFEVVLILIDREKQRLEVSRRLAQPDPFIDFYAKHEVGSVVTGKIVSTERYGVFVEVENGVDGMVHISDISWFRKVLHPKDLFNIGDAITTKILSISKEDRKLSLGIKQLEADPWESMDQTYPIGGEVNLKITAIIKNGLYGLIDEKVDAFIHIMDTQYKDTQADFMSIFNVGDDINAKILRVNKFKHRLELGLKEKIDNPWEELKLNFDNKDVVMGEVVEIIENGVNVKLLGSVIGFCHVNQLDEVETKSIEDVVKVGEKHSFLIQFIDIEKEKISLSRKDFLISSKNMENSNVSPKMKLDAIIEPSHPDQDSMKEDTDSPSETDRNTHEKDFA
;
A
#
# COMPACT_ATOMS: atom_id res chain seq x y z
N MET A 1 -28.51 28.27 2.09
CA MET A 1 -27.51 27.88 1.07
C MET A 1 -27.48 26.36 0.95
N ASN A 2 -27.45 25.84 -0.28
CA ASN A 2 -27.29 24.41 -0.54
C ASN A 2 -25.87 23.98 -0.13
N LYS A 3 -25.75 22.86 0.59
CA LYS A 3 -24.48 22.35 1.08
C LYS A 3 -24.04 21.17 0.22
N THR A 4 -22.97 21.38 -0.54
CA THR A 4 -22.30 20.31 -1.30
C THR A 4 -21.15 19.76 -0.48
N ILE A 5 -21.09 18.44 -0.35
CA ILE A 5 -20.00 17.70 0.29
C ILE A 5 -19.30 16.85 -0.77
N THR A 6 -17.98 16.94 -0.86
CA THR A 6 -17.19 16.17 -1.82
C THR A 6 -16.38 15.09 -1.12
N VAL A 7 -16.31 13.91 -1.73
CA VAL A 7 -15.49 12.78 -1.26
C VAL A 7 -14.60 12.30 -2.40
N ASP A 8 -13.36 12.76 -2.41
CA ASP A 8 -12.37 12.43 -3.42
C ASP A 8 -11.43 11.30 -2.95
N GLY A 9 -10.84 10.58 -3.89
CA GLY A 9 -9.79 9.62 -3.57
C GLY A 9 -9.48 8.61 -4.68
N PRO A 10 -8.34 7.90 -4.61
CA PRO A 10 -7.94 6.92 -5.60
C PRO A 10 -8.89 5.72 -5.70
N ALA A 11 -8.67 4.85 -6.69
CA ALA A 11 -9.50 3.65 -6.88
C ALA A 11 -9.37 2.72 -5.66
N GLY A 12 -10.49 2.17 -5.18
CA GLY A 12 -10.48 1.21 -4.07
C GLY A 12 -10.28 1.81 -2.66
N SER A 13 -10.24 3.13 -2.51
CA SER A 13 -10.14 3.80 -1.20
C SER A 13 -11.40 3.72 -0.33
N GLY A 14 -12.51 3.17 -0.86
CA GLY A 14 -13.79 3.07 -0.15
C GLY A 14 -14.71 4.29 -0.28
N LYS A 15 -14.34 5.28 -1.10
CA LYS A 15 -15.09 6.54 -1.26
C LYS A 15 -16.58 6.39 -1.54
N SER A 16 -16.99 5.59 -2.51
CA SER A 16 -18.40 5.45 -2.89
C SER A 16 -19.23 4.80 -1.78
N SER A 17 -18.67 3.81 -1.09
CA SER A 17 -19.32 3.16 0.05
C SER A 17 -19.51 4.12 1.22
N ILE A 18 -18.44 4.85 1.59
CA ILE A 18 -18.47 5.79 2.72
C ILE A 18 -19.32 7.01 2.40
N ALA A 19 -19.24 7.56 1.18
CA ALA A 19 -20.04 8.70 0.73
C ALA A 19 -21.55 8.38 0.75
N LYS A 20 -21.93 7.16 0.35
CA LYS A 20 -23.33 6.70 0.42
C LYS A 20 -23.82 6.53 1.87
N LEU A 21 -22.96 6.07 2.78
CA LEU A 21 -23.31 5.99 4.21
C LEU A 21 -23.42 7.39 4.83
N LEU A 22 -22.48 8.29 4.50
CA LEU A 22 -22.49 9.67 4.93
C LEU A 22 -23.78 10.37 4.48
N SER A 23 -24.15 10.24 3.21
CA SER A 23 -25.36 10.88 2.68
C SER A 23 -26.62 10.43 3.43
N LYS A 24 -26.73 9.14 3.76
CA LYS A 24 -27.84 8.62 4.58
C LYS A 24 -27.81 9.18 5.99
N ARG A 25 -26.62 9.26 6.61
CA ARG A 25 -26.45 9.71 8.00
C ARG A 25 -26.81 11.19 8.18
N ILE A 26 -26.53 12.03 7.20
CA ILE A 26 -26.83 13.48 7.24
C ILE A 26 -28.07 13.88 6.42
N ASN A 27 -28.79 12.90 5.84
CA ASN A 27 -29.99 13.07 5.01
C ASN A 27 -29.79 13.93 3.75
N TYR A 28 -28.74 13.64 2.97
CA TYR A 28 -28.38 14.34 1.73
C TYR A 28 -28.52 13.41 0.52
N THR A 29 -28.75 13.98 -0.66
CA THR A 29 -28.78 13.21 -1.91
C THR A 29 -27.36 12.74 -2.27
N TYR A 30 -27.20 11.46 -2.58
CA TYR A 30 -25.93 10.90 -3.04
C TYR A 30 -25.83 10.93 -4.57
N LEU A 31 -24.68 11.32 -5.09
CA LEU A 31 -24.38 11.25 -6.52
C LEU A 31 -23.05 10.53 -6.77
N ASP A 32 -23.15 9.37 -7.42
CA ASP A 32 -21.99 8.64 -7.94
C ASP A 32 -21.56 9.25 -9.27
N THR A 33 -20.44 9.95 -9.27
CA THR A 33 -19.94 10.58 -10.51
C THR A 33 -19.37 9.57 -11.49
N GLY A 34 -18.89 8.43 -11.00
CA GLY A 34 -18.43 7.31 -11.83
C GLY A 34 -19.58 6.69 -12.62
N ALA A 35 -20.80 6.66 -12.07
CA ALA A 35 -21.98 6.18 -12.77
C ALA A 35 -22.31 7.04 -14.01
N ILE A 36 -22.17 8.37 -13.94
CA ILE A 36 -22.45 9.25 -15.08
C ILE A 36 -21.51 8.95 -16.25
N TYR A 37 -20.20 8.82 -15.99
CA TYR A 37 -19.23 8.45 -17.04
C TYR A 37 -19.57 7.10 -17.68
N ARG A 38 -20.07 6.14 -16.89
CA ARG A 38 -20.50 4.82 -17.38
C ARG A 38 -21.77 4.89 -18.22
N ILE A 39 -22.75 5.72 -17.85
CA ILE A 39 -23.96 5.96 -18.65
C ILE A 39 -23.59 6.53 -20.02
N LEU A 40 -22.71 7.54 -20.06
CA LEU A 40 -22.24 8.13 -21.31
C LEU A 40 -21.48 7.10 -22.16
N THR A 41 -20.61 6.32 -21.53
CA THR A 41 -19.87 5.25 -22.21
C THR A 41 -20.82 4.20 -22.80
N TYR A 42 -21.85 3.79 -22.05
CA TYR A 42 -22.86 2.86 -22.53
C TYR A 42 -23.62 3.44 -23.74
N CYS A 43 -24.01 4.72 -23.68
CA CYS A 43 -24.65 5.41 -24.81
C CYS A 43 -23.76 5.41 -26.07
N PHE A 44 -22.46 5.71 -25.91
CA PHE A 44 -21.52 5.69 -27.02
C PHE A 44 -21.31 4.29 -27.61
N ILE A 45 -21.37 3.24 -26.78
CA ILE A 45 -21.29 1.85 -27.24
C ILE A 45 -22.55 1.48 -28.05
N GLU A 46 -23.74 1.80 -27.55
CA GLU A 46 -25.01 1.50 -28.25
C GLU A 46 -25.11 2.21 -29.60
N GLU A 47 -24.57 3.42 -29.71
CA GLU A 47 -24.56 4.20 -30.96
C GLU A 47 -23.36 3.88 -31.87
N ASP A 48 -22.51 2.92 -31.52
CA ASP A 48 -21.25 2.60 -32.22
C ASP A 48 -20.39 3.86 -32.48
N THR A 49 -20.13 4.61 -31.40
CA THR A 49 -19.40 5.88 -31.43
C THR A 49 -17.95 5.66 -31.01
N SER A 50 -17.02 5.99 -31.91
CA SER A 50 -15.58 5.92 -31.62
C SER A 50 -15.13 7.12 -30.79
N ALA A 51 -14.18 6.91 -29.86
CA ALA A 51 -13.58 7.97 -29.06
C ALA A 51 -12.79 9.03 -29.87
N ARG A 52 -12.59 8.80 -31.18
CA ARG A 52 -11.98 9.76 -32.11
C ARG A 52 -13.01 10.62 -32.85
N ASP A 53 -14.28 10.24 -32.84
CA ASP A 53 -15.33 10.93 -33.58
C ASP A 53 -15.97 12.04 -32.73
N LYS A 54 -15.31 13.20 -32.73
CA LYS A 54 -15.72 14.35 -31.94
C LYS A 54 -17.13 14.86 -32.30
N GLN A 55 -17.47 14.89 -33.60
CA GLN A 55 -18.77 15.41 -34.05
C GLN A 55 -19.91 14.52 -33.56
N LYS A 56 -19.75 13.20 -33.66
CA LYS A 56 -20.76 12.25 -33.18
C LYS A 56 -20.94 12.37 -31.67
N ILE A 57 -19.83 12.43 -30.91
CA ILE A 57 -19.86 12.64 -29.45
C ILE A 57 -20.61 13.92 -29.06
N GLU A 58 -20.33 15.05 -29.71
CA GLU A 58 -21.03 16.32 -29.43
C GLU A 58 -22.52 16.23 -29.75
N SER A 59 -22.89 15.55 -30.85
CA SER A 59 -24.29 15.36 -31.23
C SER A 59 -25.07 14.49 -30.24
N THR A 60 -24.47 13.40 -29.76
CA THR A 60 -25.06 12.52 -28.74
C THR A 60 -25.21 13.25 -27.40
N LEU A 61 -24.19 14.02 -26.98
CA LEU A 61 -24.25 14.79 -25.74
C LEU A 61 -25.32 15.90 -25.76
N ALA A 62 -25.70 16.40 -26.94
CA ALA A 62 -26.74 17.41 -27.07
C ALA A 62 -28.17 16.85 -26.91
N THR A 63 -28.39 15.57 -27.22
CA THR A 63 -29.71 14.93 -27.23
C THR A 63 -29.99 14.08 -25.99
N ILE A 64 -28.95 13.68 -25.27
CA ILE A 64 -29.03 12.75 -24.16
C ILE A 64 -29.78 13.31 -22.94
N LYS A 65 -30.71 12.52 -22.39
CA LYS A 65 -31.41 12.79 -21.14
C LYS A 65 -31.01 11.77 -20.08
N ILE A 66 -30.44 12.25 -18.98
CA ILE A 66 -30.04 11.41 -17.84
C ILE A 66 -30.86 11.81 -16.62
N ASN A 67 -31.62 10.86 -16.07
CA ASN A 67 -32.39 11.02 -14.84
C ASN A 67 -31.86 10.07 -13.76
N ILE A 68 -31.87 10.52 -12.50
CA ILE A 68 -31.37 9.75 -11.35
C ILE A 68 -32.43 9.80 -10.25
N GLU A 69 -32.96 8.65 -9.87
CA GLU A 69 -34.01 8.52 -8.84
C GLU A 69 -33.66 7.34 -7.93
N ASP A 70 -33.64 7.55 -6.60
CA ASP A 70 -33.44 6.50 -5.59
C ASP A 70 -32.27 5.52 -5.87
N SER A 71 -31.13 6.04 -6.34
CA SER A 71 -29.95 5.25 -6.74
C SER A 71 -30.11 4.40 -8.01
N LYS A 72 -31.16 4.62 -8.80
CA LYS A 72 -31.33 4.10 -10.16
C LYS A 72 -30.96 5.17 -11.19
N TYR A 73 -30.44 4.70 -12.32
CA TYR A 73 -29.97 5.54 -13.42
C TYR A 73 -30.79 5.28 -14.67
N TYR A 74 -31.37 6.35 -15.22
CA TYR A 74 -32.18 6.29 -16.42
C TYR A 74 -31.50 7.08 -17.55
N LEU A 75 -31.40 6.45 -18.71
CA LEU A 75 -30.91 7.05 -19.95
C LEU A 75 -32.07 7.08 -20.95
N ASN A 76 -32.52 8.27 -21.33
CA ASN A 76 -33.71 8.45 -22.20
C ASN A 76 -34.90 7.61 -21.70
N ASP A 77 -35.18 7.68 -20.39
CA ASP A 77 -36.24 6.96 -19.67
C ASP A 77 -36.08 5.43 -19.58
N LYS A 78 -34.97 4.86 -20.10
CA LYS A 78 -34.60 3.45 -19.94
C LYS A 78 -33.73 3.24 -18.70
N ASP A 79 -34.09 2.31 -17.82
CA ASP A 79 -33.25 1.93 -16.67
C ASP A 79 -31.97 1.25 -17.17
N VAL A 80 -30.82 1.84 -16.84
CA VAL A 80 -29.48 1.36 -17.23
C VAL A 80 -28.64 0.96 -16.02
N THR A 81 -29.21 0.91 -14.82
CA THR A 81 -28.50 0.77 -13.54
C THR A 81 -27.56 -0.44 -13.48
N GLU A 82 -27.99 -1.58 -14.00
CA GLU A 82 -27.16 -2.80 -14.01
C GLU A 82 -26.25 -2.87 -15.25
N VAL A 83 -26.72 -2.40 -16.40
CA VAL A 83 -25.98 -2.48 -17.67
C VAL A 83 -24.71 -1.63 -17.65
N ILE A 84 -24.74 -0.46 -16.98
CA ILE A 84 -23.56 0.43 -16.84
C ILE A 84 -22.43 -0.18 -15.98
N ARG A 85 -22.68 -1.31 -15.32
CA ARG A 85 -21.69 -2.07 -14.54
C ARG A 85 -21.13 -3.27 -15.32
N GLY A 86 -21.54 -3.46 -16.57
CA GLY A 86 -21.06 -4.53 -17.44
C GLY A 86 -19.59 -4.37 -17.86
N GLU A 87 -18.99 -5.48 -18.29
CA GLU A 87 -17.56 -5.55 -18.64
C GLU A 87 -17.19 -4.65 -19.83
N ALA A 88 -18.07 -4.56 -20.85
CA ALA A 88 -17.85 -3.71 -22.03
C ALA A 88 -17.68 -2.22 -21.64
N VAL A 89 -18.51 -1.74 -20.72
CA VAL A 89 -18.43 -0.37 -20.20
C VAL A 89 -17.17 -0.18 -19.37
N ASP A 90 -16.81 -1.15 -18.52
CA ASP A 90 -15.62 -1.11 -17.66
C ASP A 90 -14.30 -0.98 -18.47
N LYS A 91 -14.23 -1.61 -19.65
CA LYS A 91 -13.06 -1.54 -20.54
C LYS A 91 -12.89 -0.17 -21.19
N LEU A 92 -14.00 0.51 -21.52
CA LEU A 92 -13.98 1.73 -22.33
C LEU A 92 -14.18 3.02 -21.54
N VAL A 93 -14.73 2.97 -20.32
CA VAL A 93 -15.05 4.17 -19.52
C VAL A 93 -13.83 5.06 -19.28
N ALA A 94 -12.64 4.47 -19.11
CA ALA A 94 -11.41 5.21 -18.89
C ALA A 94 -10.95 5.97 -20.14
N VAL A 95 -11.31 5.51 -21.35
CA VAL A 95 -10.97 6.16 -22.62
C VAL A 95 -11.88 7.37 -22.81
N PHE A 96 -13.20 7.18 -22.72
CA PHE A 96 -14.16 8.28 -22.93
C PHE A 96 -14.10 9.34 -21.82
N ALA A 97 -13.83 8.95 -20.56
CA ALA A 97 -13.71 9.91 -19.45
C ALA A 97 -12.51 10.86 -19.59
N GLN A 98 -11.56 10.59 -20.49
CA GLN A 98 -10.43 11.49 -20.79
C GLN A 98 -10.81 12.61 -21.76
N LEU A 99 -11.89 12.46 -22.52
CA LEU A 99 -12.28 13.42 -23.55
C LEU A 99 -12.79 14.74 -22.91
N PRO A 100 -12.26 15.91 -23.34
CA PRO A 100 -12.68 17.22 -22.83
C PRO A 100 -14.19 17.48 -22.94
N GLU A 101 -14.81 17.04 -24.04
CA GLU A 101 -16.22 17.23 -24.35
C GLU A 101 -17.10 16.48 -23.34
N VAL A 102 -16.79 15.21 -23.10
CA VAL A 102 -17.46 14.35 -22.12
C VAL A 102 -17.31 14.94 -20.72
N ARG A 103 -16.10 15.40 -20.35
CA ARG A 103 -15.86 16.02 -19.04
C ARG A 103 -16.60 17.33 -18.86
N GLY A 104 -16.64 18.17 -19.90
CA GLY A 104 -17.37 19.43 -19.91
C GLY A 104 -18.87 19.19 -19.66
N TYR A 105 -19.44 18.20 -20.33
CA TYR A 105 -20.82 17.77 -20.12
C TYR A 105 -21.06 17.29 -18.69
N VAL A 106 -20.26 16.33 -18.20
CA VAL A 106 -20.42 15.76 -16.85
C VAL A 106 -20.28 16.83 -15.77
N ARG A 107 -19.31 17.75 -15.89
CA ARG A 107 -19.13 18.87 -14.97
C ARG A 107 -20.35 19.78 -14.94
N SER A 108 -20.90 20.09 -16.11
CA SER A 108 -22.11 20.91 -16.23
C SER A 108 -23.32 20.21 -15.62
N PHE A 109 -23.45 18.90 -15.86
CA PHE A 109 -24.51 18.07 -15.27
C PHE A 109 -24.41 18.01 -13.74
N GLN A 110 -23.22 17.77 -13.20
CA GLN A 110 -22.98 17.71 -11.74
C GLN A 110 -23.34 19.03 -11.06
N ARG A 111 -22.96 20.17 -11.65
CA ARG A 111 -23.30 21.50 -11.11
C ARG A 111 -24.79 21.74 -11.11
N ARG A 112 -25.48 21.48 -12.23
CA ARG A 112 -26.95 21.58 -12.31
C ARG A 112 -27.68 20.69 -11.31
N MET A 113 -27.15 19.51 -11.01
CA MET A 113 -27.71 18.61 -10.00
C MET A 113 -27.55 19.13 -8.57
N ALA A 114 -26.43 19.79 -8.28
CA ALA A 114 -26.16 20.42 -6.98
C ALA A 114 -26.93 21.73 -6.78
N ASP A 115 -27.39 22.37 -7.86
CA ASP A 115 -28.28 23.52 -7.79
C ASP A 115 -29.60 23.09 -7.12
N ASN A 116 -29.93 23.73 -5.99
CA ASN A 116 -31.14 23.53 -5.19
C ASN A 116 -31.24 22.22 -4.39
N LYS A 117 -30.13 21.48 -4.21
CA LYS A 117 -30.11 20.25 -3.38
C LYS A 117 -28.88 20.16 -2.48
N ASN A 118 -29.07 19.60 -1.29
CA ASN A 118 -27.98 19.20 -0.41
C ASN A 118 -27.44 17.85 -0.89
N MET A 119 -26.15 17.79 -1.23
CA MET A 119 -25.58 16.64 -1.92
C MET A 119 -24.26 16.16 -1.32
N VAL A 120 -24.07 14.84 -1.33
CA VAL A 120 -22.77 14.18 -1.16
C VAL A 120 -22.36 13.60 -2.51
N ILE A 121 -21.22 14.04 -3.01
CA ILE A 121 -20.74 13.72 -4.36
C ILE A 121 -19.36 13.08 -4.22
N ASP A 122 -19.20 11.83 -4.67
CA ASP A 122 -17.91 11.15 -4.65
C ASP A 122 -17.24 11.15 -6.02
N GLY A 123 -15.91 11.15 -6.05
CA GLY A 123 -15.15 11.09 -7.31
C GLY A 123 -13.64 11.16 -7.12
N ARG A 124 -12.95 11.75 -8.10
CA ARG A 124 -11.47 11.87 -8.10
C ARG A 124 -10.98 13.32 -8.10
N ASP A 125 -11.80 14.22 -8.63
CA ASP A 125 -11.47 15.63 -8.88
C ASP A 125 -12.65 16.57 -8.51
N ILE A 126 -13.60 16.09 -7.69
CA ILE A 126 -14.84 16.80 -7.40
C ILE A 126 -14.56 18.04 -6.56
N GLY A 127 -13.82 17.91 -5.46
CA GLY A 127 -13.47 19.00 -4.56
C GLY A 127 -12.37 19.93 -5.08
N THR A 128 -11.61 19.52 -6.10
CA THR A 128 -10.58 20.35 -6.75
C THR A 128 -11.14 21.19 -7.90
N GLU A 129 -11.92 20.56 -8.78
CA GLU A 129 -12.24 21.12 -10.10
C GLU A 129 -13.73 21.41 -10.28
N VAL A 130 -14.60 20.55 -9.77
CA VAL A 130 -16.05 20.66 -9.98
C VAL A 130 -16.66 21.63 -8.96
N PHE A 131 -16.37 21.42 -7.67
CA PHE A 131 -16.84 22.19 -6.52
C PHE A 131 -15.67 22.63 -5.61
N PRO A 132 -14.81 23.55 -6.07
CA PRO A 132 -13.71 24.08 -5.26
C PRO A 132 -14.16 24.83 -4.01
N ASN A 133 -15.43 25.25 -3.94
CA ASN A 133 -16.01 25.93 -2.79
C ASN A 133 -17.02 25.05 -2.04
N ALA A 134 -16.92 23.72 -2.17
CA ALA A 134 -17.80 22.80 -1.46
C ALA A 134 -17.79 23.04 0.06
N PHE A 135 -18.95 22.85 0.68
CA PHE A 135 -19.13 23.05 2.11
C PHE A 135 -18.22 22.13 2.92
N CYS A 136 -18.09 20.85 2.58
CA CYS A 136 -17.07 19.97 3.15
C CYS A 136 -16.33 19.24 2.03
N LYS A 137 -15.03 19.03 2.19
CA LYS A 137 -14.20 18.27 1.25
C LYS A 137 -13.47 17.19 2.03
N PHE A 138 -13.61 15.95 1.59
CA PHE A 138 -12.92 14.81 2.16
C PHE A 138 -12.03 14.17 1.10
N TYR A 139 -10.85 13.73 1.51
CA TYR A 139 -9.96 12.93 0.66
C TYR A 139 -9.67 11.61 1.34
N LEU A 140 -10.19 10.51 0.79
CA LEU A 140 -9.99 9.17 1.32
C LEU A 140 -8.81 8.51 0.60
N ASP A 141 -7.76 8.20 1.35
CA ASP A 141 -6.62 7.43 0.87
C ASP A 141 -6.59 6.04 1.51
N ALA A 142 -5.86 5.10 0.89
CA ALA A 142 -5.52 3.83 1.50
C ALA A 142 -4.28 3.22 0.82
N ARG A 143 -3.55 2.37 1.54
CA ARG A 143 -2.40 1.63 1.02
C ARG A 143 -2.81 0.79 -0.20
N LEU A 144 -1.94 0.77 -1.22
CA LEU A 144 -2.20 0.07 -2.49
C LEU A 144 -2.62 -1.39 -2.28
N LYS A 145 -1.96 -2.11 -1.37
CA LYS A 145 -2.30 -3.50 -1.02
C LYS A 145 -3.74 -3.64 -0.53
N VAL A 146 -4.16 -2.79 0.42
CA VAL A 146 -5.54 -2.79 0.95
C VAL A 146 -6.55 -2.46 -0.15
N ARG A 147 -6.23 -1.51 -1.04
CA ARG A 147 -7.10 -1.14 -2.16
C ARG A 147 -7.22 -2.27 -3.19
N ALA A 148 -6.12 -2.95 -3.47
CA ALA A 148 -6.09 -4.13 -4.34
C ALA A 148 -6.91 -5.29 -3.75
N GLU A 149 -6.77 -5.58 -2.45
CA GLU A 149 -7.54 -6.61 -1.75
C GLU A 149 -9.04 -6.29 -1.76
N ARG A 150 -9.43 -5.04 -1.49
CA ARG A 150 -10.83 -4.60 -1.58
C ARG A 150 -11.39 -4.78 -2.98
N ARG A 151 -10.61 -4.42 -4.01
CA ARG A 151 -11.03 -4.57 -5.41
C ARG A 151 -11.10 -6.04 -5.82
N PHE A 152 -10.13 -6.85 -5.42
CA PHE A 152 -10.10 -8.29 -5.65
C PHE A 152 -11.34 -8.95 -5.04
N ASN A 153 -11.67 -8.63 -3.78
CA ASN A 153 -12.86 -9.15 -3.11
C ASN A 153 -14.17 -8.68 -3.77
N ASP A 154 -14.25 -7.42 -4.23
CA ASP A 154 -15.41 -6.91 -4.99
C ASP A 154 -15.60 -7.65 -6.32
N LEU A 155 -14.52 -7.92 -7.07
CA LEU A 155 -14.56 -8.69 -8.31
C LEU A 155 -14.92 -10.16 -8.06
N LYS A 156 -14.41 -10.75 -6.98
CA LYS A 156 -14.72 -12.12 -6.57
C LYS A 156 -16.20 -12.27 -6.20
N LYS A 157 -16.77 -11.32 -5.46
CA LYS A 157 -18.21 -11.31 -5.12
C LYS A 157 -19.13 -11.21 -6.33
N ARG A 158 -18.64 -10.67 -7.44
CA ARG A 158 -19.41 -10.51 -8.69
C ARG A 158 -19.14 -11.64 -9.70
N GLU A 159 -18.29 -12.60 -9.36
CA GLU A 159 -17.88 -13.72 -10.24
C GLU A 159 -17.16 -13.28 -11.54
N ILE A 160 -16.58 -12.07 -11.57
CA ILE A 160 -15.92 -11.49 -12.76
C ILE A 160 -14.38 -11.67 -12.70
N ILE A 161 -13.86 -12.37 -11.69
CA ILE A 161 -12.42 -12.37 -11.42
C ILE A 161 -11.60 -13.18 -12.42
N GLY A 162 -12.15 -14.27 -12.97
CA GLY A 162 -11.44 -15.20 -13.84
C GLY A 162 -10.21 -15.80 -13.14
N GLU A 163 -9.10 -15.95 -13.88
CA GLU A 163 -7.80 -16.46 -13.36
C GLU A 163 -6.91 -15.36 -12.74
N ARG A 164 -7.41 -14.12 -12.59
CA ARG A 164 -6.59 -12.98 -12.16
C ARG A 164 -6.18 -13.09 -10.70
N THR A 165 -4.90 -12.86 -10.43
CA THR A 165 -4.33 -12.88 -9.07
C THR A 165 -4.49 -11.52 -8.37
N LEU A 166 -4.30 -11.50 -7.05
CA LEU A 166 -4.26 -10.26 -6.27
C LEU A 166 -3.17 -9.30 -6.75
N GLU A 167 -2.05 -9.84 -7.23
CA GLU A 167 -0.92 -9.09 -7.76
C GLU A 167 -1.26 -8.40 -9.08
N ASP A 168 -1.99 -9.08 -9.97
CA ASP A 168 -2.50 -8.51 -11.23
C ASP A 168 -3.43 -7.32 -10.96
N ILE A 169 -4.35 -7.47 -9.99
CA ILE A 169 -5.26 -6.39 -9.58
C ILE A 169 -4.47 -5.23 -8.96
N ALA A 170 -3.44 -5.50 -8.16
CA ALA A 170 -2.60 -4.46 -7.57
C ALA A 170 -1.84 -3.66 -8.63
N GLN A 171 -1.25 -4.33 -9.63
CA GLN A 171 -0.59 -3.68 -10.75
C GLN A 171 -1.56 -2.84 -11.58
N GLU A 172 -2.78 -3.34 -11.81
CA GLU A 172 -3.81 -2.60 -12.53
C GLU A 172 -4.23 -1.33 -11.78
N VAL A 173 -4.47 -1.43 -10.47
CA VAL A 173 -4.82 -0.28 -9.62
C VAL A 173 -3.68 0.74 -9.60
N ALA A 174 -2.43 0.30 -9.50
CA ALA A 174 -1.26 1.18 -9.53
C ALA A 174 -1.11 1.88 -10.89
N ARG A 175 -1.29 1.17 -12.00
CA ARG A 175 -1.25 1.72 -13.36
C ARG A 175 -2.33 2.78 -13.55
N ARG A 176 -3.56 2.50 -13.09
CA ARG A 176 -4.68 3.44 -13.13
C ARG A 176 -4.39 4.70 -12.31
N ASP A 177 -3.85 4.57 -11.11
CA ASP A 177 -3.51 5.73 -10.26
C ASP A 177 -2.40 6.59 -10.86
N LYS A 178 -1.38 5.96 -11.48
CA LYS A 178 -0.32 6.69 -12.20
C LYS A 178 -0.91 7.52 -13.34
N MET A 179 -1.75 6.89 -14.18
CA MET A 179 -2.43 7.57 -15.26
C MET A 179 -3.33 8.72 -14.78
N ASP A 180 -4.06 8.54 -13.67
CA ASP A 180 -4.92 9.57 -13.10
C ASP A 180 -4.15 10.75 -12.48
N ARG A 181 -2.94 10.52 -11.98
CA ARG A 181 -2.07 11.57 -11.43
C ARG A 181 -1.34 12.36 -12.52
N GLU A 182 -0.94 11.69 -13.61
CA GLU A 182 -0.13 12.27 -14.68
C GLU A 182 -0.95 12.93 -15.81
N ARG A 183 -2.29 12.91 -15.73
CA ARG A 183 -3.15 13.47 -16.80
C ARG A 183 -3.03 14.99 -16.94
N THR A 184 -3.01 15.46 -18.19
CA THR A 184 -2.94 16.88 -18.58
C THR A 184 -4.16 17.70 -18.15
N HIS A 185 -5.34 17.07 -18.03
CA HIS A 185 -6.58 17.74 -17.60
C HIS A 185 -7.17 17.09 -16.33
N SER A 186 -7.43 17.92 -15.32
CA SER A 186 -8.00 17.59 -14.00
C SER A 186 -7.23 16.54 -13.17
N PRO A 187 -5.91 16.54 -13.03
CA PRO A 187 -5.16 15.46 -12.34
C PRO A 187 -5.67 15.13 -10.94
N LEU A 188 -5.55 13.86 -10.52
CA LEU A 188 -5.86 13.42 -9.16
C LEU A 188 -5.02 14.21 -8.16
N LYS A 189 -5.61 15.23 -7.56
CA LYS A 189 -5.01 16.14 -6.60
C LYS A 189 -5.87 16.16 -5.34
N ILE A 190 -5.22 16.35 -4.20
CA ILE A 190 -5.93 16.56 -2.94
C ILE A 190 -6.52 17.97 -2.98
N PRO A 191 -7.84 18.14 -2.76
CA PRO A 191 -8.44 19.47 -2.70
C PRO A 191 -7.82 20.33 -1.59
N LYS A 192 -7.68 21.64 -1.85
CA LYS A 192 -7.35 22.60 -0.80
C LYS A 192 -8.45 22.56 0.26
N ASP A 193 -8.05 22.52 1.53
CA ASP A 193 -8.92 22.44 2.71
C ASP A 193 -9.68 21.11 2.88
N ALA A 194 -9.26 20.04 2.18
CA ALA A 194 -9.83 18.71 2.40
C ALA A 194 -9.32 18.05 3.69
N LEU A 195 -10.22 17.41 4.43
CA LEU A 195 -9.83 16.48 5.49
C LEU A 195 -9.34 15.17 4.86
N ILE A 196 -8.06 14.85 5.06
CA ILE A 196 -7.43 13.62 4.56
C ILE A 196 -7.66 12.52 5.59
N ILE A 197 -8.26 11.41 5.16
CA ILE A 197 -8.53 10.25 6.01
C ILE A 197 -7.91 9.00 5.38
N ASP A 198 -7.06 8.30 6.13
CA ASP A 198 -6.53 7.00 5.73
C ASP A 198 -7.52 5.89 6.14
N SER A 199 -8.07 5.20 5.15
CA SER A 199 -9.01 4.11 5.36
C SER A 199 -8.33 2.74 5.39
N SER A 200 -7.00 2.66 5.49
CA SER A 200 -6.26 1.38 5.41
C SER A 200 -6.56 0.41 6.54
N ASP A 201 -6.56 0.88 7.78
CA ASP A 201 -6.67 0.06 9.01
C ASP A 201 -7.93 0.40 9.83
N SER A 202 -8.67 1.44 9.42
CA SER A 202 -9.85 1.93 10.13
C SER A 202 -11.11 1.18 9.72
N GLN A 203 -11.98 0.87 10.70
CA GLN A 203 -13.33 0.40 10.42
C GLN A 203 -14.13 1.50 9.72
N ILE A 204 -15.03 1.12 8.81
CA ILE A 204 -15.88 2.04 8.02
C ILE A 204 -16.64 3.01 8.94
N GLU A 205 -17.13 2.51 10.08
CA GLU A 205 -17.88 3.31 11.06
C GLU A 205 -17.03 4.42 11.68
N SER A 206 -15.78 4.14 12.02
CA SER A 206 -14.86 5.14 12.59
C SER A 206 -14.55 6.26 11.60
N VAL A 207 -14.34 5.92 10.33
CA VAL A 207 -14.15 6.91 9.26
C VAL A 207 -15.40 7.75 9.06
N LEU A 208 -16.58 7.12 9.09
CA LEU A 208 -17.86 7.80 8.96
C LEU A 208 -18.09 8.77 10.13
N GLU A 209 -17.80 8.37 11.37
CA GLU A 209 -17.90 9.23 12.55
C GLU A 209 -16.98 10.44 12.44
N GLU A 210 -15.74 10.27 11.98
CA GLU A 210 -14.79 11.37 11.77
C GLU A 210 -15.35 12.39 10.74
N MET A 211 -15.90 11.91 9.62
CA MET A 211 -16.51 12.77 8.59
C MET A 211 -17.74 13.52 9.12
N VAL A 212 -18.60 12.84 9.87
CA VAL A 212 -19.79 13.44 10.48
C VAL A 212 -19.41 14.49 11.51
N ASN A 213 -18.41 14.21 12.35
CA ASN A 213 -17.90 15.16 13.33
C ASN A 213 -17.34 16.41 12.66
N HIS A 214 -16.55 16.25 11.58
CA HIS A 214 -16.05 17.39 10.81
C HIS A 214 -17.18 18.23 10.21
N TYR A 215 -18.20 17.59 9.62
CA TYR A 215 -19.38 18.26 9.10
C TYR A 215 -20.15 19.03 10.20
N ASN A 216 -20.40 18.40 11.35
CA ASN A 216 -21.10 19.01 12.47
C ASN A 216 -20.35 20.22 13.03
N ASN A 217 -19.03 20.11 13.19
CA ASN A 217 -18.18 21.22 13.62
C ASN A 217 -18.29 22.40 12.65
N LYS A 218 -18.28 22.12 11.34
CA LYS A 218 -18.39 23.16 10.31
C LYS A 218 -19.78 23.80 10.27
N ILE A 219 -20.83 23.03 10.55
CA ILE A 219 -22.18 23.57 10.73
C ILE A 219 -22.24 24.46 11.97
N GLN A 220 -21.64 24.04 13.08
CA GLN A 220 -21.62 24.82 14.30
C GLN A 220 -20.92 26.17 14.09
N LEU A 221 -19.77 26.15 13.41
CA LEU A 221 -19.06 27.37 12.97
C LEU A 221 -19.91 28.24 12.04
N GLN A 222 -20.63 27.66 11.08
CA GLN A 222 -21.53 28.44 10.22
C GLN A 222 -22.77 28.97 10.95
N SER A 223 -23.34 28.24 11.91
CA SER A 223 -24.46 28.75 12.71
C SER A 223 -24.03 29.92 13.60
N LEU A 224 -22.74 29.92 13.99
CA LEU A 224 -22.09 31.04 14.64
C LEU A 224 -21.82 32.20 13.68
N ASP A 225 -21.69 31.98 12.37
CA ASP A 225 -21.55 33.04 11.35
C ASP A 225 -22.90 33.54 10.79
N THR A 226 -23.94 32.71 10.69
CA THR A 226 -25.26 33.10 10.13
C THR A 226 -26.13 33.87 11.13
N ASN A 227 -25.87 33.75 12.43
CA ASN A 227 -26.43 34.68 13.42
C ASN A 227 -25.81 36.10 13.29
N PHE A 228 -24.77 36.26 12.47
CA PHE A 228 -24.11 37.54 12.20
C PHE A 228 -24.51 38.16 10.86
N SER A 229 -25.42 37.56 10.08
CA SER A 229 -25.85 38.10 8.79
C SER A 229 -27.35 38.38 8.75
N SER A 230 -27.79 39.38 9.49
CA SER A 230 -28.98 40.18 9.19
C SER A 230 -28.62 41.65 9.39
N ASP A 231 -27.71 42.15 8.56
CA ASP A 231 -27.17 43.51 8.65
C ASP A 231 -28.26 44.58 8.45
N GLU A 232 -29.37 44.30 7.76
CA GLU A 232 -30.47 45.29 7.61
C GLU A 232 -31.34 45.46 8.87
N GLN A 233 -31.61 44.39 9.62
CA GLN A 233 -32.36 44.50 10.89
C GLN A 233 -31.47 45.01 12.03
N ASN A 234 -30.18 44.70 11.98
CA ASN A 234 -29.20 45.20 12.92
C ASN A 234 -28.89 46.68 12.67
N GLU A 235 -28.74 47.15 11.44
CA GLU A 235 -28.47 48.58 11.19
C GLU A 235 -29.62 49.48 11.63
N GLU A 236 -30.89 49.14 11.38
CA GLU A 236 -32.02 49.95 11.90
C GLU A 236 -32.09 49.94 13.44
N PHE A 237 -31.77 48.82 14.07
CA PHE A 237 -31.70 48.70 15.53
C PHE A 237 -30.49 49.46 16.13
N PHE A 238 -29.33 49.41 15.48
CA PHE A 238 -28.10 50.10 15.90
C PHE A 238 -28.14 51.60 15.62
N LYS A 239 -28.88 52.04 14.60
CA LYS A 239 -29.14 53.46 14.31
C LYS A 239 -30.13 54.06 15.32
N ALA A 240 -31.17 53.31 15.71
CA ALA A 240 -32.06 53.68 16.82
C ALA A 240 -31.30 53.79 18.17
N MET A 241 -30.21 53.04 18.33
CA MET A 241 -29.34 53.07 19.52
C MET A 241 -28.35 54.26 19.54
N GLN A 242 -28.10 54.94 18.41
CA GLN A 242 -27.22 56.11 18.34
C GLN A 242 -27.96 57.43 18.67
N GLU A 243 -29.28 57.48 18.55
CA GLU A 243 -30.03 58.74 18.66
C GLU A 243 -30.64 59.02 20.06
N GLN A 244 -30.57 58.10 21.04
CA GLN A 244 -30.90 58.40 22.44
C GLN A 244 -30.10 57.52 23.44
N PRO A 245 -29.75 58.01 24.64
CA PRO A 245 -29.06 57.24 25.69
C PRO A 245 -30.01 56.28 26.43
N ALA A 246 -30.91 55.59 25.72
CA ALA A 246 -31.78 54.57 26.28
C ALA A 246 -31.38 53.19 25.73
N ALA A 247 -31.05 52.27 26.63
CA ALA A 247 -30.50 50.95 26.33
C ALA A 247 -31.42 50.11 25.42
N PRO A 248 -30.86 49.26 24.54
CA PRO A 248 -31.62 48.28 23.79
C PRO A 248 -32.20 47.24 24.75
N THR A 249 -33.53 47.14 24.78
CA THR A 249 -34.30 46.25 25.64
C THR A 249 -34.16 44.80 25.21
N THR A 250 -33.29 44.06 25.89
CA THR A 250 -33.50 42.62 26.16
C THR A 250 -33.27 42.22 27.62
N HIS A 251 -32.98 43.19 28.50
CA HIS A 251 -33.18 43.10 29.95
C HIS A 251 -34.06 44.28 30.38
N SER A 252 -35.08 44.02 31.20
CA SER A 252 -36.13 44.98 31.55
C SER A 252 -35.75 45.91 32.70
N GLY A 253 -34.57 46.53 32.70
CA GLY A 253 -34.29 47.53 33.72
C GLY A 253 -33.06 48.41 33.55
N GLU A 254 -33.05 49.44 34.39
CA GLU A 254 -32.21 50.63 34.38
C GLU A 254 -30.93 50.40 35.21
N PHE A 255 -29.80 50.99 34.80
CA PHE A 255 -28.58 51.03 35.62
C PHE A 255 -28.75 52.06 36.74
N LEU A 256 -28.44 51.67 37.97
CA LEU A 256 -28.60 52.48 39.16
C LEU A 256 -27.29 52.48 39.95
N ASP A 257 -26.84 53.66 40.35
CA ASP A 257 -25.81 53.81 41.38
C ASP A 257 -26.49 53.62 42.74
N ALA A 258 -26.06 52.61 43.48
CA ALA A 258 -26.71 52.18 44.71
C ALA A 258 -25.73 52.16 45.87
N LYS A 259 -26.10 52.77 47.00
CA LYS A 259 -25.27 52.79 48.21
C LYS A 259 -25.57 51.58 49.08
N VAL A 260 -24.54 50.83 49.48
CA VAL A 260 -24.67 49.63 50.31
C VAL A 260 -25.11 50.00 51.72
N ILE A 261 -26.30 49.54 52.12
CA ILE A 261 -26.88 49.78 53.45
C ILE A 261 -26.47 48.65 54.41
N SER A 262 -26.58 47.40 53.97
CA SER A 262 -26.23 46.24 54.77
C SER A 262 -25.85 45.05 53.91
N ILE A 263 -24.89 44.25 54.37
CA ILE A 263 -24.43 43.02 53.73
C ILE A 263 -24.78 41.85 54.66
N GLY A 264 -25.58 40.90 54.17
CA GLY A 264 -25.96 39.69 54.90
C GLY A 264 -26.27 38.54 53.93
N GLU A 265 -27.26 37.70 54.24
CA GLU A 265 -27.77 36.70 53.29
C GLU A 265 -28.35 37.36 52.02
N GLU A 266 -28.88 38.57 52.17
CA GLU A 266 -29.25 39.49 51.10
C GLU A 266 -28.49 40.81 51.31
N ILE A 267 -28.25 41.55 50.23
CA ILE A 267 -27.58 42.86 50.31
C ILE A 267 -28.62 43.94 50.04
N TYR A 268 -28.81 44.84 51.01
CA TYR A 268 -29.74 45.97 50.87
C TYR A 268 -28.99 47.23 50.42
N LEU A 269 -29.64 47.97 49.52
CA LEU A 269 -29.04 49.05 48.75
C LEU A 269 -29.99 50.25 48.68
N ASP A 270 -29.47 51.44 48.92
CA ASP A 270 -30.20 52.70 48.69
C ASP A 270 -29.94 53.15 47.24
N ILE A 271 -30.99 53.17 46.43
CA ILE A 271 -30.95 53.63 45.03
C ILE A 271 -31.48 55.07 44.86
N GLY A 272 -31.63 55.83 45.96
CA GLY A 272 -32.14 57.20 45.95
C GLY A 272 -33.62 57.31 45.60
N ARG A 273 -34.39 56.22 45.76
CA ARG A 273 -35.83 56.15 45.48
C ARG A 273 -36.62 55.94 46.78
N LYS A 274 -37.96 56.02 46.69
CA LYS A 274 -38.87 55.82 47.85
C LYS A 274 -38.84 54.41 48.45
N VAL A 275 -38.17 53.46 47.79
CA VAL A 275 -38.13 52.06 48.19
C VAL A 275 -36.70 51.56 48.02
N ASP A 276 -36.20 50.85 49.02
CA ASP A 276 -34.87 50.26 49.00
C ASP A 276 -34.78 49.12 47.96
N ALA A 277 -33.58 48.93 47.43
CA ALA A 277 -33.24 47.83 46.55
C ALA A 277 -32.56 46.70 47.33
N TYR A 278 -32.63 45.48 46.80
CA TYR A 278 -31.89 44.37 47.36
C TYR A 278 -31.35 43.43 46.27
N ILE A 279 -30.19 42.83 46.55
CA ILE A 279 -29.61 41.71 45.80
C ILE A 279 -30.05 40.42 46.50
N SER A 280 -30.66 39.50 45.75
CA SER A 280 -31.18 38.26 46.30
C SER A 280 -30.08 37.33 46.79
N HIS A 281 -30.43 36.46 47.74
CA HIS A 281 -29.51 35.46 48.29
C HIS A 281 -28.83 34.57 47.25
N ASP A 282 -29.58 34.16 46.22
CA ASP A 282 -29.04 33.35 45.12
C ASP A 282 -27.96 34.08 44.32
N GLU A 283 -28.06 35.41 44.21
CA GLU A 283 -27.07 36.22 43.51
C GLU A 283 -25.87 36.55 44.41
N VAL A 284 -26.09 36.79 45.71
CA VAL A 284 -25.00 36.93 46.69
C VAL A 284 -24.11 35.68 46.70
N LYS A 285 -24.73 34.49 46.68
CA LYS A 285 -24.00 33.21 46.53
C LYS A 285 -23.21 33.10 45.23
N ARG A 286 -23.70 33.67 44.13
CA ARG A 286 -23.01 33.67 42.83
C ARG A 286 -21.86 34.67 42.77
N LEU A 287 -21.98 35.81 43.44
CA LEU A 287 -20.91 36.81 43.52
C LEU A 287 -19.71 36.30 44.32
N GLY A 288 -19.92 35.36 45.25
CA GLY A 288 -18.84 34.75 46.02
C GLY A 288 -18.25 35.71 47.05
N GLU A 289 -16.95 36.00 46.95
CA GLU A 289 -16.29 36.98 47.82
C GLU A 289 -16.73 38.42 47.46
N ILE A 290 -17.43 39.06 48.38
CA ILE A 290 -17.92 40.43 48.22
C ILE A 290 -16.75 41.41 48.43
N ASN A 291 -16.46 42.24 47.42
CA ASN A 291 -15.33 43.16 47.38
C ASN A 291 -15.69 44.62 47.72
N PHE A 292 -16.87 44.87 48.29
CA PHE A 292 -17.36 46.20 48.69
C PHE A 292 -17.90 46.17 50.13
N ALA A 293 -17.81 47.30 50.82
CA ALA A 293 -18.22 47.46 52.21
C ALA A 293 -19.54 48.24 52.36
N VAL A 294 -20.12 48.19 53.56
CA VAL A 294 -21.28 49.02 53.91
C VAL A 294 -20.90 50.50 53.79
N GLY A 295 -21.70 51.25 53.03
CA GLY A 295 -21.47 52.66 52.72
C GLY A 295 -20.90 52.93 51.32
N ASP A 296 -20.38 51.91 50.63
CA ASP A 296 -19.84 52.05 49.27
C ASP A 296 -20.96 52.25 48.25
N THR A 297 -20.66 52.94 47.15
CA THR A 297 -21.57 53.08 46.01
C THR A 297 -21.18 52.08 44.93
N ILE A 298 -22.12 51.21 44.55
CA ILE A 298 -21.94 50.17 43.53
C ILE A 298 -22.97 50.34 42.40
N GLN A 299 -22.59 49.99 41.17
CA GLN A 299 -23.52 49.93 40.05
C GLN A 299 -24.27 48.60 40.02
N VAL A 300 -25.59 48.69 39.86
CA VAL A 300 -26.52 47.55 39.77
C VAL A 300 -27.54 47.78 38.66
N VAL A 301 -28.13 46.70 38.14
CA VAL A 301 -29.20 46.75 37.14
C VAL A 301 -30.53 46.36 37.79
N GLU A 302 -31.59 47.15 37.59
CA GLU A 302 -32.94 46.80 38.02
C GLU A 302 -33.43 45.53 37.29
N LYS A 303 -33.78 44.47 38.02
CA LYS A 303 -34.33 43.24 37.43
C LYS A 303 -35.85 43.24 37.45
N ALA A 304 -36.42 43.56 38.61
CA ALA A 304 -37.86 43.51 38.82
C ALA A 304 -38.27 44.37 40.02
N ARG A 305 -39.53 44.80 40.03
CA ARG A 305 -40.15 45.43 41.20
C ARG A 305 -40.95 44.39 41.96
N THR A 306 -40.61 44.18 43.22
CA THR A 306 -41.30 43.24 44.10
C THR A 306 -42.09 43.98 45.17
N ARG A 307 -42.91 43.26 45.94
CA ARG A 307 -43.66 43.84 47.07
C ARG A 307 -42.75 44.29 48.23
N VAL A 308 -41.54 43.74 48.31
CA VAL A 308 -40.56 43.98 49.39
C VAL A 308 -39.59 45.10 49.03
N GLY A 309 -39.31 45.27 47.74
CA GLY A 309 -38.36 46.28 47.26
C GLY A 309 -38.05 46.11 45.78
N VAL A 310 -37.05 46.85 45.30
CA VAL A 310 -36.55 46.71 43.93
C VAL A 310 -35.48 45.61 43.90
N LEU A 311 -35.76 44.51 43.18
CA LEU A 311 -34.76 43.47 42.96
C LEU A 311 -33.74 43.99 41.94
N VAL A 312 -32.48 44.04 42.35
CA VAL A 312 -31.37 44.52 41.51
C VAL A 312 -30.28 43.46 41.37
N SER A 313 -29.45 43.60 40.34
CA SER A 313 -28.37 42.68 40.06
C SER A 313 -27.04 43.38 39.88
N LYS A 314 -26.07 43.00 40.70
CA LYS A 314 -24.67 43.41 40.55
C LYS A 314 -23.98 42.57 39.48
N TYR A 315 -24.28 41.28 39.43
CA TYR A 315 -23.72 40.36 38.44
C TYR A 315 -24.03 40.79 37.00
N ASP A 316 -25.30 41.14 36.71
CA ASP A 316 -25.69 41.59 35.38
C ASP A 316 -25.07 42.95 35.04
N ALA A 317 -24.84 43.81 36.04
CA ALA A 317 -24.17 45.10 35.85
C ALA A 317 -22.69 44.92 35.47
N ASP A 318 -21.97 44.08 36.21
CA ASP A 318 -20.55 43.80 35.96
C ASP A 318 -20.34 43.11 34.61
N ARG A 319 -21.21 42.14 34.27
CA ARG A 319 -21.20 41.48 32.95
C ARG A 319 -21.44 42.48 31.82
N TRP A 320 -22.35 43.44 31.98
CA TRP A 320 -22.59 44.47 30.98
C TRP A 320 -21.39 45.40 30.79
N GLN A 321 -20.78 45.85 31.89
CA GLN A 321 -19.56 46.66 31.83
C GLN A 321 -18.41 45.90 31.18
N GLY A 322 -18.21 44.64 31.54
CA GLY A 322 -17.24 43.76 30.91
C GLY A 322 -17.51 43.63 29.40
N LEU A 323 -18.76 43.41 29.02
CA LEU A 323 -19.16 43.31 27.61
C LEU A 323 -18.90 44.61 26.81
N LEU A 324 -19.14 45.78 27.41
CA LEU A 324 -18.83 47.07 26.78
C LEU A 324 -17.32 47.23 26.54
N LYS A 325 -16.48 46.89 27.53
CA LYS A 325 -15.01 46.91 27.39
C LYS A 325 -14.54 45.92 26.32
N LEU A 326 -15.09 44.71 26.32
CA LEU A 326 -14.79 43.70 25.32
C LEU A 326 -15.19 44.13 23.92
N ARG A 327 -16.30 44.86 23.77
CA ARG A 327 -16.74 45.42 22.48
C ARG A 327 -15.75 46.44 21.92
N GLU A 328 -15.23 47.33 22.77
CA GLU A 328 -14.21 48.30 22.37
C GLU A 328 -12.94 47.59 21.92
N ARG A 329 -12.48 46.59 22.68
CA ARG A 329 -11.31 45.78 22.34
C ARG A 329 -11.51 44.93 21.08
N PHE A 330 -12.72 44.40 20.85
CA PHE A 330 -13.06 43.66 19.63
C PHE A 330 -13.00 44.57 18.39
N LYS A 331 -13.55 45.79 18.46
CA LYS A 331 -13.43 46.79 17.39
C LYS A 331 -11.97 47.19 17.13
N ALA A 332 -11.17 47.29 18.18
CA ALA A 332 -9.74 47.57 18.08
C ALA A 332 -8.90 46.34 17.64
N ASN A 333 -9.51 45.16 17.52
CA ASN A 333 -8.84 43.89 17.20
C ASN A 333 -7.71 43.53 18.20
N ASP A 334 -7.88 43.94 19.45
CA ASP A 334 -6.89 43.82 20.52
C ASP A 334 -6.98 42.47 21.26
N LEU A 335 -5.93 42.14 22.02
CA LEU A 335 -5.90 40.96 22.89
C LEU A 335 -6.52 41.27 24.24
N VAL A 336 -7.17 40.26 24.82
CA VAL A 336 -7.81 40.34 26.14
C VAL A 336 -7.19 39.34 27.08
N SER A 337 -6.90 39.77 28.31
CA SER A 337 -6.39 38.87 29.35
C SER A 337 -7.56 38.25 30.11
N GLY A 338 -7.51 36.95 30.34
CA GLY A 338 -8.56 36.21 31.04
C GLY A 338 -8.02 35.06 31.88
N ILE A 339 -8.87 34.56 32.77
CA ILE A 339 -8.57 33.44 33.67
C ILE A 339 -9.48 32.27 33.34
N VAL A 340 -8.93 31.07 33.19
CA VAL A 340 -9.74 29.86 33.01
C VAL A 340 -10.47 29.54 34.32
N LYS A 341 -11.80 29.69 34.34
CA LYS A 341 -12.65 29.37 35.50
C LYS A 341 -13.02 27.90 35.57
N ASP A 342 -13.43 27.33 34.43
CA ASP A 342 -14.00 25.98 34.39
C ASP A 342 -13.79 25.30 33.04
N ILE A 343 -14.03 23.99 32.98
CA ILE A 343 -13.79 23.14 31.81
C ILE A 343 -15.01 22.25 31.54
N ASN A 344 -15.58 22.42 30.36
CA ASN A 344 -16.69 21.61 29.86
C ASN A 344 -16.23 20.60 28.80
N LYS A 345 -17.10 19.64 28.45
CA LYS A 345 -16.82 18.62 27.42
C LYS A 345 -16.41 19.20 26.05
N GLY A 346 -16.81 20.45 25.75
CA GLY A 346 -16.53 21.13 24.49
C GLY A 346 -15.44 22.21 24.52
N GLY A 347 -14.95 22.65 25.68
CA GLY A 347 -14.05 23.81 25.77
C GLY A 347 -13.85 24.35 27.18
N TYR A 348 -13.12 25.46 27.26
CA TYR A 348 -12.78 26.17 28.50
C TYR A 348 -13.70 27.38 28.69
N ILE A 349 -14.16 27.61 29.92
CA ILE A 349 -14.84 28.85 30.32
C ILE A 349 -13.79 29.78 30.90
N ILE A 350 -13.72 31.00 30.37
CA ILE A 350 -12.73 32.00 30.70
C ILE A 350 -13.46 33.23 31.22
N ASP A 351 -13.05 33.74 32.37
CA ASP A 351 -13.51 35.03 32.86
C ASP A 351 -12.63 36.14 32.31
N ILE A 352 -13.26 37.14 31.69
CA ILE A 352 -12.60 38.30 31.12
C ILE A 352 -13.35 39.55 31.59
N ASP A 353 -12.72 40.30 32.51
CA ASP A 353 -13.27 41.54 33.06
C ASP A 353 -14.72 41.41 33.60
N GLY A 354 -15.08 40.25 34.17
CA GLY A 354 -16.41 39.97 34.73
C GLY A 354 -17.41 39.35 33.73
N THR A 355 -16.99 39.13 32.49
CA THR A 355 -17.80 38.48 31.45
C THR A 355 -17.28 37.08 31.15
N GLU A 356 -18.16 36.09 31.28
CA GLU A 356 -17.85 34.70 30.90
C GLU A 356 -17.75 34.56 29.38
N ALA A 357 -16.59 34.09 28.94
CA ALA A 357 -16.28 33.78 27.56
C ALA A 357 -15.99 32.28 27.40
N PHE A 358 -16.32 31.73 26.24
CA PHE A 358 -16.07 30.34 25.89
C PHE A 358 -14.92 30.21 24.90
N CYS A 359 -13.94 29.37 25.21
CA CYS A 359 -12.88 28.97 24.28
C CYS A 359 -13.06 27.49 23.88
N PRO A 360 -13.42 27.22 22.61
CA PRO A 360 -13.46 25.85 22.09
C PRO A 360 -12.11 25.14 22.24
N LEU A 361 -12.12 23.81 22.41
CA LEU A 361 -10.89 22.99 22.51
C LEU A 361 -9.95 23.18 21.30
N SER A 362 -10.50 23.34 20.09
CA SER A 362 -9.73 23.56 18.86
C SER A 362 -9.06 24.93 18.78
N GLU A 363 -9.51 25.88 19.60
CA GLU A 363 -9.08 27.28 19.63
C GLU A 363 -8.22 27.59 20.87
N TYR A 364 -7.96 26.59 21.73
CA TYR A 364 -7.22 26.79 22.97
C TYR A 364 -5.70 26.66 22.80
N ASP A 365 -5.24 25.69 22.01
CA ASP A 365 -3.81 25.45 21.82
C ASP A 365 -3.51 25.03 20.37
N VAL A 366 -2.29 25.33 19.92
CA VAL A 366 -1.73 24.91 18.63
C VAL A 366 -1.40 23.41 18.66
N VAL A 367 -0.98 22.90 19.83
CA VAL A 367 -0.61 21.50 20.02
C VAL A 367 -1.70 20.80 20.82
N LYS A 368 -2.18 19.64 20.35
CA LYS A 368 -3.11 18.80 21.14
C LYS A 368 -2.39 18.30 22.39
N SER A 369 -2.69 18.92 23.53
CA SER A 369 -2.17 18.55 24.85
C SER A 369 -3.11 17.54 25.54
N PRO A 370 -2.61 16.46 26.16
CA PRO A 370 -3.43 15.37 26.68
C PRO A 370 -4.00 15.60 28.09
N ARG A 371 -3.55 16.60 28.85
CA ARG A 371 -4.02 16.85 30.23
C ARG A 371 -4.96 18.05 30.29
N LYS A 372 -6.19 17.82 30.78
CA LYS A 372 -7.26 18.82 30.82
C LYS A 372 -7.36 19.55 32.16
N GLN A 373 -6.92 18.98 33.28
CA GLN A 373 -7.25 19.52 34.62
C GLN A 373 -6.25 20.53 35.19
N ASP A 374 -5.04 20.63 34.64
CA ASP A 374 -3.97 21.50 35.18
C ASP A 374 -4.09 22.99 34.73
N GLU A 375 -5.14 23.35 33.99
CA GLU A 375 -5.29 24.66 33.33
C GLU A 375 -6.27 25.61 34.04
N ILE A 376 -6.98 25.16 35.09
CA ILE A 376 -7.90 26.02 35.85
C ILE A 376 -7.09 27.04 36.68
N GLY A 377 -7.47 28.32 36.60
CA GLY A 377 -6.78 29.42 37.29
C GLY A 377 -5.61 30.02 36.51
N VAL A 378 -5.28 29.49 35.32
CA VAL A 378 -4.19 30.03 34.48
C VAL A 378 -4.64 31.35 33.84
N HIS A 379 -3.83 32.40 34.06
CA HIS A 379 -3.97 33.67 33.33
C HIS A 379 -3.37 33.54 31.94
N SER A 380 -4.10 33.97 30.91
CA SER A 380 -3.62 33.94 29.53
C SER A 380 -4.24 35.05 28.69
N ASN A 381 -3.60 35.33 27.56
CA ASN A 381 -4.10 36.29 26.58
C ASN A 381 -4.90 35.54 25.50
N PHE A 382 -6.07 36.08 25.18
CA PHE A 382 -7.00 35.53 24.23
C PHE A 382 -7.35 36.58 23.17
N LYS A 383 -7.67 36.12 21.98
CA LYS A 383 -8.26 36.95 20.93
C LYS A 383 -9.75 36.71 20.87
N ILE A 384 -10.55 37.77 20.90
CA ILE A 384 -12.00 37.67 20.72
C ILE A 384 -12.28 37.26 19.26
N LEU A 385 -13.01 36.15 19.09
CA LEU A 385 -13.46 35.66 17.78
C LEU A 385 -14.84 36.21 17.43
N SER A 386 -15.72 36.22 18.43
CA SER A 386 -17.12 36.61 18.29
C SER A 386 -17.61 37.17 19.63
N LEU A 387 -18.47 38.18 19.55
CA LEU A 387 -19.01 38.88 20.71
C LEU A 387 -20.50 39.15 20.49
N ASP A 388 -21.34 38.38 21.17
CA ASP A 388 -22.79 38.57 21.27
C ASP A 388 -23.20 39.06 22.65
N LEU A 389 -24.41 39.64 22.77
CA LEU A 389 -25.01 40.02 24.06
C LEU A 389 -25.10 38.85 25.05
N LYS A 390 -25.17 37.61 24.54
CA LYS A 390 -25.33 36.41 25.36
C LYS A 390 -24.07 35.55 25.46
N ASN A 391 -23.23 35.52 24.42
CA ASN A 391 -22.08 34.63 24.33
C ASN A 391 -20.83 35.38 23.83
N VAL A 392 -19.71 35.20 24.50
CA VAL A 392 -18.40 35.69 24.03
C VAL A 392 -17.55 34.49 23.68
N ILE A 393 -16.99 34.45 22.46
CA ILE A 393 -16.10 33.36 22.02
C ILE A 393 -14.69 33.89 21.84
N VAL A 394 -13.72 33.21 22.44
CA VAL A 394 -12.31 33.63 22.41
C VAL A 394 -11.39 32.49 21.98
N SER A 395 -10.20 32.84 21.49
CA SER A 395 -9.17 31.91 21.01
C SER A 395 -7.83 32.25 21.63
N ARG A 396 -7.22 31.28 22.31
CA ARG A 396 -5.83 31.35 22.80
C ARG A 396 -4.85 30.91 21.71
N LYS A 397 -5.31 30.12 20.74
CA LYS A 397 -4.51 29.63 19.62
C LYS A 397 -4.05 30.75 18.67
N ARG A 398 -4.93 31.67 18.26
CA ARG A 398 -4.57 32.75 17.32
C ARG A 398 -3.42 33.66 17.76
N PRO A 399 -3.33 34.14 19.01
CA PRO A 399 -2.16 34.90 19.47
C PRO A 399 -0.90 34.03 19.57
N LEU A 400 -1.04 32.75 19.94
CA LEU A 400 0.08 31.81 19.96
C LEU A 400 0.61 31.52 18.55
N GLU A 401 -0.25 31.36 17.55
CA GLU A 401 0.14 31.17 16.14
C GLU A 401 0.96 32.36 15.63
N LYS A 402 0.51 33.60 15.86
CA LYS A 402 1.30 34.80 15.49
C LYS A 402 2.67 34.82 16.14
N ARG A 403 2.75 34.46 17.43
CA ARG A 403 4.02 34.39 18.17
C ARG A 403 4.93 33.30 17.59
N TYR A 404 4.39 32.11 17.33
CA TYR A 404 5.15 31.02 16.71
C TYR A 404 5.58 31.35 15.29
N ASP A 405 4.75 32.02 14.49
CA ASP A 405 5.10 32.48 13.15
C ASP A 405 6.25 33.49 13.20
N THR A 406 6.24 34.40 14.17
CA THR A 406 7.34 35.37 14.38
C THR A 406 8.64 34.64 14.75
N ILE A 407 8.60 33.77 15.76
CA ILE A 407 9.77 32.97 16.19
C ILE A 407 10.28 32.11 15.03
N ARG A 408 9.38 31.54 14.24
CA ARG A 408 9.72 30.75 13.06
C ARG A 408 10.39 31.60 12.00
N GLN A 409 9.85 32.76 11.65
CA GLN A 409 10.47 33.66 10.67
C GLN A 409 11.88 34.08 11.09
N GLU A 410 12.06 34.52 12.34
CA GLU A 410 13.38 34.86 12.88
C GLU A 410 14.34 33.66 12.84
N PHE A 411 13.85 32.45 13.13
CA PHE A 411 14.67 31.24 13.04
C PHE A 411 15.12 30.95 11.60
N PHE A 412 14.23 31.08 10.61
CA PHE A 412 14.57 30.84 9.20
C PHE A 412 15.55 31.88 8.63
N GLU A 413 15.56 33.10 9.18
CA GLU A 413 16.52 34.15 8.81
C GLU A 413 17.90 33.94 9.43
N THR A 414 17.94 33.51 10.70
CA THR A 414 19.18 33.40 11.48
C THR A 414 19.88 32.04 11.37
N ALA A 415 19.13 30.95 11.17
CA ALA A 415 19.68 29.60 11.16
C ALA A 415 20.52 29.31 9.91
N LYS A 416 21.61 28.57 10.11
CA LYS A 416 22.50 28.11 9.05
C LYS A 416 22.57 26.58 9.02
N GLU A 417 22.84 26.04 7.84
CA GLU A 417 23.14 24.61 7.70
C GLU A 417 24.40 24.28 8.52
N ASN A 418 24.41 23.09 9.11
CA ASN A 418 25.35 22.56 10.11
C ASN A 418 25.24 23.12 11.55
N ASP A 419 24.29 24.02 11.84
CA ASP A 419 24.04 24.44 13.22
C ASP A 419 23.51 23.26 14.06
N ARG A 420 23.94 23.21 15.33
CA ARG A 420 23.54 22.17 16.29
C ARG A 420 22.43 22.67 17.20
N PHE A 421 21.41 21.84 17.42
CA PHE A 421 20.28 22.15 18.28
C PHE A 421 19.89 20.95 19.15
N THR A 422 19.38 21.23 20.34
CA THR A 422 18.64 20.24 21.12
C THR A 422 17.23 20.14 20.57
N ALA A 423 16.85 18.95 20.10
CA ALA A 423 15.55 18.72 19.49
C ALA A 423 14.68 17.85 20.38
N LYS A 424 13.41 18.24 20.53
CA LYS A 424 12.39 17.52 21.31
C LYS A 424 11.44 16.75 20.43
N VAL A 425 11.16 15.49 20.71
CA VAL A 425 10.23 14.67 19.91
C VAL A 425 8.80 15.19 20.04
N VAL A 426 8.23 15.65 18.93
CA VAL A 426 6.83 16.08 18.84
C VAL A 426 5.95 14.93 18.39
N HIS A 427 6.36 14.23 17.33
CA HIS A 427 5.58 13.16 16.73
C HIS A 427 6.48 12.10 16.09
N LEU A 428 6.14 10.84 16.32
CA LEU A 428 6.81 9.67 15.75
C LEU A 428 5.95 9.13 14.60
N MET A 429 6.55 8.90 13.43
CA MET A 429 5.92 8.23 12.29
C MET A 429 6.80 7.04 11.87
N ASN A 430 6.24 6.11 11.08
CA ASN A 430 6.92 4.85 10.70
C ASN A 430 8.30 5.03 10.04
N TYR A 431 8.53 6.13 9.30
CA TYR A 431 9.79 6.37 8.56
C TYR A 431 10.37 7.79 8.75
N ARG A 432 9.73 8.60 9.60
CA ARG A 432 10.08 10.00 9.82
C ARG A 432 9.77 10.38 11.26
N MET A 433 10.56 11.26 11.83
CA MET A 433 10.28 11.83 13.16
C MET A 433 10.20 13.34 13.04
N ILE A 434 9.16 13.91 13.64
CA ILE A 434 9.00 15.36 13.74
C ILE A 434 9.51 15.77 15.11
N VAL A 435 10.47 16.69 15.09
CA VAL A 435 11.10 17.22 16.30
C VAL A 435 10.96 18.74 16.34
N SER A 436 10.87 19.30 17.53
CA SER A 436 10.88 20.73 17.78
C SER A 436 12.29 21.15 18.14
N LEU A 437 12.87 22.11 17.40
CA LEU A 437 14.20 22.67 17.69
C LEU A 437 14.13 23.84 18.68
N LYS A 438 13.03 24.59 18.60
CA LYS A 438 12.63 25.69 19.49
C LYS A 438 11.10 25.74 19.52
N GLU A 439 10.54 26.46 20.48
CA GLU A 439 9.10 26.74 20.56
C GLU A 439 8.55 27.24 19.20
N GLY A 440 7.64 26.48 18.58
CA GLY A 440 7.05 26.80 17.26
C GLY A 440 7.86 26.40 16.03
N VAL A 441 9.10 25.93 16.19
CA VAL A 441 9.99 25.57 15.08
C VAL A 441 10.13 24.05 15.00
N ASN A 442 9.50 23.45 14.00
CA ASN A 442 9.52 22.01 13.77
C ASN A 442 10.45 21.63 12.61
N ALA A 443 11.18 20.53 12.78
CA ALA A 443 12.05 19.93 11.80
C ALA A 443 11.74 18.44 11.63
N ILE A 444 12.13 17.90 10.48
CA ILE A 444 11.91 16.50 10.13
C ILE A 444 13.25 15.76 10.12
N ILE A 445 13.29 14.60 10.78
CA ILE A 445 14.38 13.63 10.69
C ILE A 445 13.93 12.50 9.75
N ARG A 446 14.70 12.27 8.69
CA ARG A 446 14.50 11.12 7.78
C ARG A 446 15.14 9.87 8.39
N GLN A 447 14.65 8.68 8.05
CA GLN A 447 15.18 7.41 8.56
C GLN A 447 16.71 7.26 8.41
N LYS A 448 17.28 7.68 7.27
CA LYS A 448 18.74 7.63 7.00
C LYS A 448 19.58 8.58 7.86
N GLU A 449 18.94 9.56 8.50
CA GLU A 449 19.61 10.59 9.28
C GLU A 449 19.51 10.33 10.80
N PHE A 450 19.03 9.15 11.17
CA PHE A 450 18.73 8.82 12.56
C PHE A 450 19.92 8.25 13.33
N SER A 451 20.70 7.39 12.68
CA SER A 451 21.91 6.76 13.23
C SER A 451 22.83 6.33 12.08
N TRP A 452 24.08 6.00 12.42
CA TRP A 452 25.02 5.37 11.48
C TRP A 452 24.64 3.92 11.13
N LYS A 453 23.75 3.29 11.92
CA LYS A 453 23.35 1.89 11.71
C LYS A 453 22.25 1.83 10.65
N ARG A 454 22.36 0.88 9.72
CA ARG A 454 21.30 0.61 8.71
C ARG A 454 20.12 -0.21 9.27
N SER A 455 20.01 -0.37 10.58
CA SER A 455 18.89 -1.06 11.23
C SER A 455 17.63 -0.20 11.19
N GLY A 456 16.61 -0.65 10.45
CA GLY A 456 15.37 0.09 10.24
C GLY A 456 14.50 0.38 11.48
N ARG A 457 14.91 -0.03 12.70
CA ARG A 457 14.13 0.01 13.94
C ARG A 457 14.54 1.09 14.95
N ASP A 458 15.47 1.98 14.61
CA ASP A 458 16.00 2.92 15.61
C ASP A 458 14.99 3.98 16.07
N ILE A 459 14.00 4.31 15.24
CA ILE A 459 12.94 5.28 15.55
C ILE A 459 12.00 4.77 16.66
N GLU A 460 11.79 3.46 16.75
CA GLU A 460 10.87 2.83 17.72
C GLU A 460 11.34 2.97 19.18
N ARG A 461 12.60 3.35 19.39
CA ARG A 461 13.20 3.49 20.73
C ARG A 461 12.90 4.84 21.41
N PHE A 462 12.23 5.75 20.72
CA PHE A 462 12.00 7.12 21.19
C PHE A 462 10.55 7.31 21.59
N GLN A 463 10.32 8.17 22.58
CA GLN A 463 9.01 8.57 23.05
C GLN A 463 8.78 10.06 22.81
N ARG A 464 7.51 10.47 22.77
CA ARG A 464 7.14 11.87 22.63
C ARG A 464 7.66 12.65 23.85
N GLY A 465 8.41 13.71 23.59
CA GLY A 465 9.04 14.53 24.61
C GLY A 465 10.52 14.25 24.85
N ASP A 466 11.09 13.18 24.28
CA ASP A 466 12.53 12.90 24.39
C ASP A 466 13.36 14.02 23.75
N GLU A 467 14.51 14.33 24.33
CA GLU A 467 15.41 15.40 23.89
C GLU A 467 16.78 14.83 23.50
N PHE A 468 17.33 15.25 22.36
CA PHE A 468 18.65 14.85 21.88
C PHE A 468 19.23 15.88 20.90
N GLU A 469 20.54 15.83 20.68
CA GLU A 469 21.20 16.74 19.74
C GLU A 469 20.99 16.32 18.28
N VAL A 470 20.77 17.34 17.44
CA VAL A 470 20.66 17.22 15.99
C VAL A 470 21.42 18.34 15.30
N VAL A 471 21.80 18.07 14.06
CA VAL A 471 22.43 19.03 13.15
C VAL A 471 21.44 19.43 12.07
N LEU A 472 21.32 20.72 11.79
CA LEU A 472 20.50 21.22 10.70
C LEU A 472 21.16 20.92 9.34
N ILE A 473 20.50 20.11 8.50
CA ILE A 473 21.05 19.67 7.20
C ILE A 473 20.53 20.55 6.07
N LEU A 474 19.24 20.91 6.12
CA LEU A 474 18.57 21.59 5.03
C LEU A 474 17.58 22.62 5.58
N ILE A 475 17.62 23.81 4.99
CA ILE A 475 16.67 24.89 5.24
C ILE A 475 15.96 25.24 3.94
N ASP A 476 14.76 24.70 3.75
CA ASP A 476 13.90 25.07 2.61
C ASP A 476 13.07 26.31 3.01
N ARG A 477 13.55 27.49 2.59
CA ARG A 477 12.91 28.78 2.90
C ARG A 477 11.60 29.00 2.15
N GLU A 478 11.46 28.45 0.95
CA GLU A 478 10.23 28.56 0.14
C GLU A 478 9.10 27.71 0.73
N LYS A 479 9.40 26.48 1.11
CA LYS A 479 8.42 25.54 1.69
C LYS A 479 8.38 25.60 3.21
N GLN A 480 9.13 26.51 3.82
CA GLN A 480 9.25 26.70 5.27
C GLN A 480 9.52 25.37 5.99
N ARG A 481 10.45 24.57 5.48
CA ARG A 481 10.73 23.20 5.98
C ARG A 481 12.18 23.08 6.41
N LEU A 482 12.37 22.47 7.58
CA LEU A 482 13.69 22.17 8.14
C LEU A 482 13.91 20.66 8.16
N GLU A 483 15.11 20.23 7.79
CA GLU A 483 15.54 18.85 7.99
C GLU A 483 16.78 18.78 8.85
N VAL A 484 16.77 17.85 9.81
CA VAL A 484 17.83 17.70 10.78
C VAL A 484 18.33 16.26 10.83
N SER A 485 19.61 16.09 11.17
CA SER A 485 20.29 14.80 11.31
C SER A 485 20.70 14.57 12.75
N ARG A 486 20.29 13.45 13.32
CA ARG A 486 20.89 12.94 14.56
C ARG A 486 22.20 12.22 14.28
N ARG A 487 22.32 11.56 13.13
CA ARG A 487 23.54 10.85 12.69
C ARG A 487 24.76 11.78 12.67
N LEU A 488 24.62 12.99 12.12
CA LEU A 488 25.73 13.97 12.08
C LEU A 488 26.08 14.60 13.44
N ALA A 489 25.19 14.52 14.43
CA ALA A 489 25.48 14.96 15.79
C ALA A 489 26.35 13.95 16.55
N GLN A 490 26.36 12.69 16.11
CA GLN A 490 27.19 11.62 16.67
C GLN A 490 28.61 11.66 16.09
N PRO A 491 29.64 11.24 16.85
CA PRO A 491 30.98 11.06 16.31
C PRO A 491 30.95 10.08 15.13
N ASP A 492 31.72 10.38 14.09
CA ASP A 492 31.75 9.60 12.85
C ASP A 492 32.60 8.33 13.04
N PRO A 493 31.98 7.13 13.04
CA PRO A 493 32.68 5.89 13.34
C PRO A 493 33.72 5.51 12.26
N PHE A 494 33.61 6.08 11.05
CA PHE A 494 34.60 5.84 9.99
C PHE A 494 35.94 6.52 10.27
N ILE A 495 35.98 7.63 11.01
CA ILE A 495 37.22 8.34 11.33
C ILE A 495 38.11 7.45 12.20
N ASP A 496 37.53 6.86 13.26
CA ASP A 496 38.23 5.94 14.15
C ASP A 496 38.64 4.66 13.42
N PHE A 497 37.80 4.17 12.51
CA PHE A 497 38.09 2.99 11.69
C PHE A 497 39.28 3.21 10.74
N TYR A 498 39.33 4.36 10.03
CA TYR A 498 40.43 4.68 9.13
C TYR A 498 41.77 4.85 9.84
N ALA A 499 41.77 5.21 11.12
CA ALA A 499 42.97 5.32 11.92
C ALA A 499 43.52 3.95 12.36
N LYS A 500 42.66 2.93 12.44
CA LYS A 500 43.02 1.58 12.93
C LYS A 500 43.28 0.56 11.82
N HIS A 501 42.66 0.73 10.64
CA HIS A 501 42.66 -0.30 9.59
C HIS A 501 43.15 0.21 8.23
N GLU A 502 44.05 -0.55 7.61
CA GLU A 502 44.58 -0.31 6.27
C GLU A 502 44.03 -1.34 5.26
N VAL A 503 44.15 -1.02 3.96
CA VAL A 503 43.80 -1.94 2.86
C VAL A 503 44.61 -3.22 2.99
N GLY A 504 43.93 -4.38 2.92
CA GLY A 504 44.52 -5.70 3.09
C GLY A 504 44.44 -6.26 4.51
N SER A 505 43.97 -5.50 5.50
CA SER A 505 43.70 -6.04 6.84
C SER A 505 42.54 -7.04 6.82
N VAL A 506 42.62 -8.05 7.69
CA VAL A 506 41.57 -9.05 7.89
C VAL A 506 40.67 -8.59 9.04
N VAL A 507 39.37 -8.57 8.79
CA VAL A 507 38.36 -8.09 9.72
C VAL A 507 37.19 -9.06 9.81
N THR A 508 36.69 -9.28 11.02
CA THR A 508 35.51 -10.12 11.27
C THR A 508 34.32 -9.22 11.56
N GLY A 509 33.20 -9.45 10.88
CA GLY A 509 32.00 -8.64 11.05
C GLY A 509 30.72 -9.46 10.94
N LYS A 510 29.59 -8.87 11.31
CA LYS A 510 28.27 -9.52 11.26
C LYS A 510 27.48 -9.11 10.03
N ILE A 511 26.76 -10.05 9.43
CA ILE A 511 25.95 -9.77 8.24
C ILE A 511 24.69 -8.98 8.63
N VAL A 512 24.55 -7.75 8.13
CA VAL A 512 23.40 -6.87 8.42
C VAL A 512 22.31 -7.04 7.37
N SER A 513 22.69 -7.22 6.10
CA SER A 513 21.76 -7.43 5.01
C SER A 513 22.41 -8.15 3.82
N THR A 514 21.58 -8.86 3.06
CA THR A 514 21.96 -9.54 1.82
C THR A 514 21.15 -8.96 0.67
N GLU A 515 21.82 -8.46 -0.37
CA GLU A 515 21.17 -7.99 -1.60
C GLU A 515 21.57 -8.90 -2.78
N ARG A 516 20.93 -8.72 -3.96
CA ARG A 516 21.20 -9.58 -5.13
C ARG A 516 22.64 -9.47 -5.65
N TYR A 517 23.32 -8.36 -5.40
CA TYR A 517 24.68 -8.10 -5.90
C TYR A 517 25.77 -8.29 -4.84
N GLY A 518 25.42 -8.55 -3.57
CA GLY A 518 26.43 -8.68 -2.52
C GLY A 518 25.86 -8.81 -1.11
N VAL A 519 26.78 -9.00 -0.16
CA VAL A 519 26.51 -9.16 1.28
C VAL A 519 27.07 -7.94 2.01
N PHE A 520 26.28 -7.33 2.89
CA PHE A 520 26.71 -6.23 3.74
C PHE A 520 27.08 -6.74 5.13
N VAL A 521 28.31 -6.45 5.54
CA VAL A 521 28.92 -6.92 6.78
C VAL A 521 29.27 -5.70 7.64
N GLU A 522 28.70 -5.61 8.84
CA GLU A 522 29.08 -4.62 9.87
C GLU A 522 30.34 -5.11 10.56
N VAL A 523 31.44 -4.39 10.35
CA VAL A 523 32.78 -4.76 10.86
C VAL A 523 33.01 -4.15 12.24
N GLU A 524 32.69 -2.87 12.39
CA GLU A 524 32.76 -2.12 13.67
C GLU A 524 31.49 -1.28 13.80
N ASN A 525 31.13 -0.84 15.01
CA ASN A 525 29.86 -0.16 15.29
C ASN A 525 29.59 1.03 14.34
N GLY A 526 28.69 0.84 13.36
CA GLY A 526 28.33 1.87 12.37
C GLY A 526 29.23 1.94 11.13
N VAL A 527 30.13 0.97 10.92
CA VAL A 527 30.96 0.81 9.71
C VAL A 527 30.56 -0.47 8.97
N ASP A 528 29.90 -0.27 7.83
CA ASP A 528 29.44 -1.35 6.96
C ASP A 528 30.37 -1.52 5.76
N GLY A 529 30.76 -2.77 5.46
CA GLY A 529 31.45 -3.14 4.24
C GLY A 529 30.63 -4.05 3.34
N MET A 530 30.90 -3.99 2.04
CA MET A 530 30.18 -4.77 1.02
C MET A 530 31.10 -5.84 0.42
N VAL A 531 30.67 -7.08 0.46
CA VAL A 531 31.25 -8.20 -0.29
C VAL A 531 30.46 -8.39 -1.58
N HIS A 532 31.13 -8.28 -2.73
CA HIS A 532 30.47 -8.49 -4.02
C HIS A 532 30.17 -9.98 -4.24
N ILE A 533 29.08 -10.30 -4.96
CA ILE A 533 28.67 -11.71 -5.18
C ILE A 533 29.74 -12.56 -5.88
N SER A 534 30.60 -11.94 -6.70
CA SER A 534 31.73 -12.60 -7.35
C SER A 534 32.89 -12.91 -6.41
N ASP A 535 32.94 -12.32 -5.21
CA ASP A 535 34.00 -12.52 -4.21
C ASP A 535 33.58 -13.48 -3.08
N ILE A 536 32.45 -14.17 -3.24
CA ILE A 536 31.89 -15.09 -2.24
C ILE A 536 32.45 -16.52 -2.36
N SER A 537 32.59 -17.08 -3.57
CA SER A 537 33.04 -18.47 -3.76
C SER A 537 33.85 -18.67 -5.04
N TRP A 538 34.90 -19.51 -4.98
CA TRP A 538 35.77 -19.88 -6.09
C TRP A 538 35.16 -20.90 -7.06
N PHE A 539 34.24 -21.75 -6.58
CA PHE A 539 33.76 -22.94 -7.31
C PHE A 539 32.31 -22.85 -7.76
N ARG A 540 31.46 -22.14 -7.01
CA ARG A 540 30.02 -22.08 -7.29
C ARG A 540 29.61 -20.68 -7.72
N LYS A 541 28.93 -20.57 -8.86
CA LYS A 541 28.24 -19.32 -9.24
C LYS A 541 27.02 -19.14 -8.33
N VAL A 542 27.18 -18.33 -7.29
CA VAL A 542 26.09 -18.02 -6.35
C VAL A 542 25.09 -17.11 -7.05
N LEU A 543 23.85 -17.56 -7.22
CA LEU A 543 22.76 -16.76 -7.79
C LEU A 543 22.13 -15.83 -6.75
N HIS A 544 22.01 -16.30 -5.51
CA HIS A 544 21.53 -15.52 -4.37
C HIS A 544 22.40 -15.71 -3.13
N PRO A 545 22.95 -14.62 -2.54
CA PRO A 545 23.76 -14.73 -1.32
C PRO A 545 23.03 -15.27 -0.10
N LYS A 546 21.68 -15.26 -0.11
CA LYS A 546 20.83 -15.82 0.94
C LYS A 546 20.94 -17.35 1.08
N ASP A 547 21.38 -18.03 0.03
CA ASP A 547 21.51 -19.49 0.04
C ASP A 547 22.75 -19.95 0.83
N LEU A 548 23.67 -19.02 1.12
CA LEU A 548 24.94 -19.30 1.81
C LEU A 548 25.08 -18.60 3.16
N PHE A 549 24.37 -17.49 3.39
CA PHE A 549 24.55 -16.68 4.58
C PHE A 549 23.22 -16.22 5.18
N ASN A 550 23.10 -16.32 6.50
CA ASN A 550 21.98 -15.75 7.25
C ASN A 550 22.30 -14.36 7.78
N ILE A 551 21.26 -13.54 7.95
CA ILE A 551 21.38 -12.23 8.60
C ILE A 551 21.75 -12.47 10.06
N GLY A 552 22.86 -11.85 10.50
CA GLY A 552 23.40 -11.97 11.85
C GLY A 552 24.64 -12.86 11.98
N ASP A 553 24.97 -13.66 10.97
CA ASP A 553 26.15 -14.53 10.98
C ASP A 553 27.45 -13.72 11.00
N ALA A 554 28.46 -14.22 11.73
CA ALA A 554 29.79 -13.63 11.75
C ALA A 554 30.65 -14.18 10.60
N ILE A 555 31.22 -13.30 9.81
CA ILE A 555 32.05 -13.63 8.65
C ILE A 555 33.39 -12.90 8.71
N THR A 556 34.46 -13.61 8.39
CA THR A 556 35.81 -13.05 8.28
C THR A 556 36.07 -12.65 6.84
N THR A 557 36.53 -11.42 6.63
CA THR A 557 36.72 -10.82 5.30
C THR A 557 38.00 -10.00 5.28
N LYS A 558 38.58 -9.79 4.11
CA LYS A 558 39.75 -8.92 3.92
C LYS A 558 39.30 -7.60 3.29
N ILE A 559 39.87 -6.48 3.74
CA ILE A 559 39.61 -5.16 3.15
C ILE A 559 40.30 -5.07 1.79
N LEU A 560 39.53 -4.94 0.72
CA LEU A 560 40.03 -4.79 -0.66
C LEU A 560 40.28 -3.33 -1.02
N SER A 561 39.38 -2.44 -0.60
CA SER A 561 39.53 -1.01 -0.81
C SER A 561 38.77 -0.20 0.23
N ILE A 562 39.31 0.98 0.55
CA ILE A 562 38.71 1.95 1.47
C ILE A 562 38.52 3.26 0.69
N SER A 563 37.27 3.65 0.41
CA SER A 563 36.95 4.95 -0.18
C SER A 563 36.55 5.93 0.91
N LYS A 564 37.44 6.89 1.22
CA LYS A 564 37.22 7.92 2.25
C LYS A 564 36.15 8.94 1.86
N GLU A 565 36.06 9.25 0.57
CA GLU A 565 35.09 10.22 0.01
C GLU A 565 33.66 9.67 0.03
N ASP A 566 33.49 8.43 -0.46
CA ASP A 566 32.18 7.79 -0.53
C ASP A 566 31.79 7.05 0.76
N ARG A 567 32.71 6.94 1.73
CA ARG A 567 32.55 6.15 2.96
C ARG A 567 32.11 4.71 2.67
N LYS A 568 32.77 4.11 1.69
CA LYS A 568 32.51 2.73 1.24
C LYS A 568 33.71 1.85 1.57
N LEU A 569 33.42 0.69 2.15
CA LEU A 569 34.39 -0.36 2.42
C LEU A 569 34.07 -1.56 1.51
N SER A 570 35.01 -1.94 0.64
CA SER A 570 34.89 -3.15 -0.17
C SER A 570 35.63 -4.29 0.51
N LEU A 571 34.91 -5.40 0.74
CA LEU A 571 35.39 -6.57 1.45
C LEU A 571 35.44 -7.77 0.49
N GLY A 572 36.38 -8.68 0.71
CA GLY A 572 36.54 -9.90 -0.08
C GLY A 572 36.72 -11.13 0.81
N ILE A 573 36.08 -12.24 0.43
CA ILE A 573 36.20 -13.54 1.12
C ILE A 573 37.25 -14.42 0.40
N LYS A 574 37.25 -14.39 -0.94
CA LYS A 574 38.15 -15.18 -1.80
C LYS A 574 39.62 -15.09 -1.46
N GLN A 575 40.08 -13.91 -1.05
CA GLN A 575 41.49 -13.61 -0.80
C GLN A 575 42.03 -14.23 0.51
N LEU A 576 41.20 -14.99 1.24
CA LEU A 576 41.59 -15.77 2.42
C LEU A 576 42.04 -17.21 2.09
N GLU A 577 41.68 -17.72 0.91
CA GLU A 577 42.04 -19.07 0.44
C GLU A 577 42.97 -18.99 -0.79
N ALA A 578 43.90 -19.94 -0.93
CA ALA A 578 44.78 -20.03 -2.12
C ALA A 578 43.97 -20.48 -3.35
N ASP A 579 44.27 -19.92 -4.53
CA ASP A 579 43.51 -20.18 -5.76
C ASP A 579 43.61 -21.67 -6.17
N PRO A 580 42.51 -22.44 -6.08
CA PRO A 580 42.51 -23.87 -6.40
C PRO A 580 42.67 -24.15 -7.91
N TRP A 581 42.56 -23.12 -8.78
CA TRP A 581 42.74 -23.23 -10.23
C TRP A 581 44.20 -23.19 -10.68
N GLU A 582 45.14 -22.78 -9.81
CA GLU A 582 46.57 -22.84 -10.14
C GLU A 582 47.09 -24.28 -10.19
N SER A 583 46.53 -25.20 -9.38
CA SER A 583 46.91 -26.62 -9.29
C SER A 583 46.04 -27.58 -10.11
N MET A 584 44.99 -27.09 -10.80
CA MET A 584 44.05 -27.92 -11.58
C MET A 584 44.73 -28.77 -12.66
N ASP A 585 45.81 -28.29 -13.28
CA ASP A 585 46.54 -29.02 -14.33
C ASP A 585 47.21 -30.30 -13.80
N GLN A 586 47.45 -30.41 -12.48
CA GLN A 586 48.03 -31.60 -11.85
C GLN A 586 46.96 -32.63 -11.49
N THR A 587 45.77 -32.19 -11.09
CA THR A 587 44.66 -33.07 -10.69
C THR A 587 43.90 -33.64 -11.90
N TYR A 588 43.75 -32.84 -12.97
CA TYR A 588 42.98 -33.21 -14.17
C TYR A 588 43.84 -33.04 -15.44
N PRO A 589 44.73 -33.99 -15.76
CA PRO A 589 45.62 -33.88 -16.91
C PRO A 589 44.86 -33.96 -18.24
N ILE A 590 45.36 -33.28 -19.26
CA ILE A 590 44.81 -33.33 -20.63
C ILE A 590 44.85 -34.77 -21.13
N GLY A 591 43.70 -35.26 -21.59
CA GLY A 591 43.49 -36.64 -22.00
C GLY A 591 43.08 -37.60 -20.88
N GLY A 592 42.97 -37.13 -19.64
CA GLY A 592 42.37 -37.90 -18.54
C GLY A 592 40.88 -38.17 -18.79
N GLU A 593 40.41 -39.30 -18.26
CA GLU A 593 39.01 -39.72 -18.34
C GLU A 593 38.28 -39.27 -17.06
N VAL A 594 37.10 -38.68 -17.23
CA VAL A 594 36.28 -38.16 -16.12
C VAL A 594 34.82 -38.50 -16.37
N ASN A 595 34.08 -38.75 -15.29
CA ASN A 595 32.63 -38.90 -15.33
C ASN A 595 32.00 -37.51 -15.14
N LEU A 596 31.18 -37.10 -16.09
CA LEU A 596 30.45 -35.85 -16.09
C LEU A 596 28.98 -36.11 -15.83
N LYS A 597 28.45 -35.54 -14.76
CA LYS A 597 27.00 -35.52 -14.51
C LYS A 597 26.36 -34.32 -15.19
N ILE A 598 25.46 -34.55 -16.16
CA ILE A 598 24.84 -33.48 -16.96
C ILE A 598 23.91 -32.64 -16.08
N THR A 599 24.16 -31.34 -15.99
CA THR A 599 23.32 -30.37 -15.25
C THR A 599 22.44 -29.54 -16.17
N ALA A 600 22.88 -29.31 -17.41
CA ALA A 600 22.10 -28.57 -18.40
C ALA A 600 22.50 -28.92 -19.83
N ILE A 601 21.50 -29.01 -20.71
CA ILE A 601 21.68 -29.24 -22.14
C ILE A 601 21.37 -27.93 -22.87
N ILE A 602 22.30 -27.47 -23.70
CA ILE A 602 22.13 -26.24 -24.48
C ILE A 602 22.35 -26.48 -25.97
N LYS A 603 21.92 -25.53 -26.80
CA LYS A 603 22.01 -25.60 -28.26
C LYS A 603 23.39 -25.91 -28.83
N ASN A 604 24.46 -25.62 -28.08
CA ASN A 604 25.83 -25.73 -28.56
C ASN A 604 26.66 -26.76 -27.76
N GLY A 605 26.05 -27.55 -26.86
CA GLY A 605 26.79 -28.52 -26.05
C GLY A 605 26.11 -28.93 -24.74
N LEU A 606 26.82 -29.75 -23.96
CA LEU A 606 26.38 -30.25 -22.65
C LEU A 606 27.16 -29.56 -21.53
N TYR A 607 26.47 -29.12 -20.49
CA TYR A 607 27.04 -28.66 -19.24
C TYR A 607 26.85 -29.71 -18.15
N GLY A 608 27.87 -29.92 -17.34
CA GLY A 608 27.80 -30.84 -16.22
C GLY A 608 28.84 -30.56 -15.14
N LEU A 609 28.75 -31.34 -14.07
CA LEU A 609 29.69 -31.32 -12.95
C LEU A 609 30.50 -32.61 -12.91
N ILE A 610 31.81 -32.48 -12.73
CA ILE A 610 32.71 -33.59 -12.39
C ILE A 610 32.87 -33.59 -10.87
N ASP A 611 32.73 -34.76 -10.25
CA ASP A 611 32.82 -34.98 -8.79
C ASP A 611 31.98 -34.00 -7.97
N GLU A 612 30.84 -33.55 -8.52
CA GLU A 612 29.90 -32.57 -7.96
C GLU A 612 30.49 -31.18 -7.63
N LYS A 613 31.71 -30.89 -8.09
CA LYS A 613 32.47 -29.67 -7.69
C LYS A 613 33.03 -28.87 -8.84
N VAL A 614 33.33 -29.51 -9.98
CA VAL A 614 34.04 -28.86 -11.09
C VAL A 614 33.12 -28.73 -12.30
N ASP A 615 32.88 -27.49 -12.73
CA ASP A 615 32.11 -27.21 -13.95
C ASP A 615 32.86 -27.71 -15.19
N ALA A 616 32.16 -28.47 -16.05
CA ALA A 616 32.69 -28.90 -17.33
C ALA A 616 31.67 -28.75 -18.47
N PHE A 617 32.20 -28.69 -19.69
CA PHE A 617 31.45 -28.44 -20.91
C PHE A 617 31.93 -29.33 -22.05
N ILE A 618 30.99 -29.94 -22.76
CA ILE A 618 31.23 -30.69 -24.00
C ILE A 618 30.63 -29.93 -25.16
N HIS A 619 31.42 -29.59 -26.17
CA HIS A 619 30.92 -28.91 -27.37
C HIS A 619 30.29 -29.91 -28.35
N ILE A 620 29.21 -29.52 -29.03
CA ILE A 620 28.51 -30.39 -30.00
C ILE A 620 29.41 -30.87 -31.16
N MET A 621 30.41 -30.06 -31.56
CA MET A 621 31.39 -30.46 -32.61
C MET A 621 32.39 -31.52 -32.12
N ASP A 622 32.59 -31.65 -30.81
CA ASP A 622 33.46 -32.65 -30.20
C ASP A 622 32.69 -33.95 -29.90
N THR A 623 31.56 -34.12 -30.59
CA THR A 623 30.70 -35.31 -30.58
C THR A 623 30.70 -35.90 -31.99
N GLN A 624 30.63 -37.23 -32.12
CA GLN A 624 30.77 -37.91 -33.42
C GLN A 624 29.51 -37.83 -34.29
N TYR A 625 28.48 -37.11 -33.85
CA TYR A 625 27.20 -36.99 -34.55
C TYR A 625 27.30 -35.98 -35.69
N LYS A 626 27.14 -36.47 -36.92
CA LYS A 626 27.00 -35.63 -38.11
C LYS A 626 25.52 -35.50 -38.45
N ASP A 627 25.13 -34.24 -38.57
CA ASP A 627 23.86 -33.73 -39.07
C ASP A 627 22.68 -33.72 -38.09
N THR A 628 22.20 -32.49 -37.87
CA THR A 628 21.01 -32.02 -37.13
C THR A 628 21.09 -31.85 -35.60
N GLN A 629 20.95 -30.59 -35.14
CA GLN A 629 20.85 -30.18 -33.72
C GLN A 629 19.68 -30.82 -32.96
N ALA A 630 18.68 -31.36 -33.67
CA ALA A 630 17.50 -31.97 -33.08
C ALA A 630 17.83 -33.33 -32.43
N ASP A 631 18.68 -34.13 -33.08
CA ASP A 631 19.06 -35.47 -32.61
C ASP A 631 19.96 -35.39 -31.37
N PHE A 632 20.82 -34.38 -31.29
CA PHE A 632 21.70 -34.19 -30.14
C PHE A 632 20.94 -33.93 -28.82
N MET A 633 19.79 -33.26 -28.88
CA MET A 633 19.01 -32.92 -27.68
C MET A 633 18.08 -34.03 -27.21
N SER A 634 17.71 -34.98 -28.08
CA SER A 634 16.83 -36.10 -27.73
C SER A 634 17.58 -37.28 -27.09
N ILE A 635 18.91 -37.34 -27.26
CA ILE A 635 19.75 -38.46 -26.79
C ILE A 635 20.17 -38.30 -25.33
N PHE A 636 20.34 -37.08 -24.82
CA PHE A 636 20.85 -36.82 -23.47
C PHE A 636 19.75 -36.20 -22.59
N ASN A 637 19.69 -36.59 -21.32
CA ASN A 637 18.84 -35.97 -20.31
C ASN A 637 19.66 -35.27 -19.22
N VAL A 638 19.03 -34.28 -18.58
CA VAL A 638 19.63 -33.64 -17.39
C VAL A 638 19.62 -34.64 -16.24
N GLY A 639 20.80 -34.92 -15.70
CA GLY A 639 21.03 -35.90 -14.64
C GLY A 639 21.85 -37.12 -15.05
N ASP A 640 22.04 -37.35 -16.36
CA ASP A 640 22.80 -38.49 -16.87
C ASP A 640 24.29 -38.37 -16.54
N ASP A 641 24.92 -39.51 -16.25
CA ASP A 641 26.36 -39.65 -16.04
C ASP A 641 27.04 -40.10 -17.34
N ILE A 642 27.94 -39.27 -17.88
CA ILE A 642 28.63 -39.55 -19.14
C ILE A 642 30.15 -39.58 -18.98
N ASN A 643 30.78 -40.60 -19.56
CA ASN A 643 32.23 -40.69 -19.59
C ASN A 643 32.79 -39.81 -20.72
N ALA A 644 33.62 -38.84 -20.35
CA ALA A 644 34.20 -37.89 -21.29
C ALA A 644 35.71 -37.72 -21.06
N LYS A 645 36.42 -37.36 -22.12
CA LYS A 645 37.87 -37.16 -22.09
C LYS A 645 38.18 -35.67 -22.00
N ILE A 646 39.08 -35.28 -21.08
CA ILE A 646 39.50 -33.89 -20.93
C ILE A 646 40.29 -33.46 -22.17
N LEU A 647 39.75 -32.51 -22.93
CA LEU A 647 40.42 -31.91 -24.08
C LEU A 647 41.29 -30.74 -23.66
N ARG A 648 40.76 -29.89 -22.78
CA ARG A 648 41.43 -28.65 -22.36
C ARG A 648 40.95 -28.14 -21.00
N VAL A 649 41.87 -27.58 -20.22
CA VAL A 649 41.56 -26.82 -19.01
C VAL A 649 41.46 -25.33 -19.35
N ASN A 650 40.31 -24.71 -19.10
CA ASN A 650 40.10 -23.28 -19.37
C ASN A 650 40.17 -22.45 -18.08
N LYS A 651 41.38 -22.02 -17.72
CA LYS A 651 41.65 -21.22 -16.51
C LYS A 651 40.96 -19.86 -16.48
N PHE A 652 40.63 -19.26 -17.62
CA PHE A 652 39.94 -17.97 -17.65
C PHE A 652 38.43 -18.11 -17.40
N LYS A 653 37.84 -19.24 -17.80
CA LYS A 653 36.40 -19.51 -17.67
C LYS A 653 36.06 -20.40 -16.48
N HIS A 654 37.07 -20.80 -15.67
CA HIS A 654 36.92 -21.70 -14.54
C HIS A 654 36.07 -22.93 -14.89
N ARG A 655 36.43 -23.63 -15.98
CA ARG A 655 35.76 -24.86 -16.41
C ARG A 655 36.66 -25.79 -17.22
N LEU A 656 36.31 -27.08 -17.26
CA LEU A 656 36.95 -28.09 -18.11
C LEU A 656 36.20 -28.25 -19.44
N GLU A 657 36.93 -28.38 -20.56
CA GLU A 657 36.37 -28.69 -21.88
C GLU A 657 36.64 -30.17 -22.18
N LEU A 658 35.58 -30.95 -22.44
CA LEU A 658 35.63 -32.40 -22.61
C LEU A 658 35.10 -32.83 -23.99
N GLY A 659 35.43 -34.05 -24.43
CA GLY A 659 34.92 -34.69 -25.65
C GLY A 659 34.33 -36.08 -25.40
N LEU A 660 33.31 -36.46 -26.18
CA LEU A 660 32.58 -37.73 -26.08
C LEU A 660 33.29 -38.87 -26.84
N LYS A 661 33.30 -40.08 -26.27
CA LYS A 661 34.10 -41.21 -26.78
C LYS A 661 33.30 -42.29 -27.54
N GLU A 662 32.04 -42.54 -27.23
CA GLU A 662 31.31 -43.74 -27.70
C GLU A 662 30.13 -43.45 -28.63
N LYS A 663 29.89 -44.36 -29.59
CA LYS A 663 28.66 -44.40 -30.41
C LYS A 663 27.54 -44.99 -29.55
N ILE A 664 26.47 -44.23 -29.38
CA ILE A 664 25.19 -44.73 -28.86
C ILE A 664 24.38 -45.20 -30.06
N ASP A 665 23.90 -46.45 -30.06
CA ASP A 665 23.16 -47.05 -31.17
C ASP A 665 21.80 -46.34 -31.39
N ASN A 666 21.49 -45.95 -32.63
CA ASN A 666 20.22 -45.31 -33.00
C ASN A 666 19.11 -46.36 -33.18
N PRO A 667 18.01 -46.32 -32.39
CA PRO A 667 16.92 -47.30 -32.48
C PRO A 667 16.26 -47.41 -33.86
N TRP A 668 16.24 -46.33 -34.65
CA TRP A 668 15.61 -46.30 -35.97
C TRP A 668 16.49 -46.93 -37.07
N GLU A 669 17.82 -46.87 -36.93
CA GLU A 669 18.72 -47.58 -37.84
C GLU A 669 18.66 -49.09 -37.63
N GLU A 670 18.56 -49.52 -36.37
CA GLU A 670 18.38 -50.93 -36.00
C GLU A 670 17.07 -51.51 -36.54
N LEU A 671 15.98 -50.73 -36.53
CA LEU A 671 14.68 -51.17 -37.04
C LEU A 671 14.70 -51.37 -38.57
N LYS A 672 15.38 -50.49 -39.33
CA LYS A 672 15.53 -50.64 -40.79
C LYS A 672 16.40 -51.84 -41.17
N LEU A 673 17.45 -52.12 -40.40
CA LEU A 673 18.33 -53.26 -40.64
C LEU A 673 17.61 -54.60 -40.44
N ASN A 674 16.61 -54.63 -39.56
CA ASN A 674 15.96 -55.87 -39.13
C ASN A 674 14.59 -56.14 -39.81
N PHE A 675 13.88 -55.10 -40.28
CA PHE A 675 12.51 -55.23 -40.81
C PHE A 675 12.30 -54.50 -42.14
N ASP A 676 11.63 -55.17 -43.08
CA ASP A 676 11.19 -54.61 -44.37
C ASP A 676 9.66 -54.41 -44.43
N ASN A 677 9.18 -53.66 -45.41
CA ASN A 677 7.74 -53.54 -45.68
C ASN A 677 7.13 -54.94 -45.92
N LYS A 678 5.99 -55.21 -45.30
CA LYS A 678 5.27 -56.50 -45.24
C LYS A 678 5.83 -57.54 -44.27
N ASP A 679 6.87 -57.23 -43.50
CA ASP A 679 7.26 -58.06 -42.37
C ASP A 679 6.20 -58.00 -41.25
N VAL A 680 6.07 -59.11 -40.53
CA VAL A 680 5.17 -59.23 -39.37
C VAL A 680 5.97 -58.89 -38.12
N VAL A 681 5.47 -57.92 -37.35
CA VAL A 681 6.04 -57.48 -36.08
C VAL A 681 5.04 -57.66 -34.95
N MET A 682 5.54 -58.05 -33.78
CA MET A 682 4.75 -58.06 -32.56
C MET A 682 4.90 -56.72 -31.87
N GLY A 683 3.78 -56.09 -31.51
CA GLY A 683 3.78 -54.79 -30.86
C GLY A 683 2.76 -54.72 -29.73
N GLU A 684 3.09 -53.93 -28.71
CA GLU A 684 2.25 -53.71 -27.54
C GLU A 684 1.46 -52.41 -27.70
N VAL A 685 0.17 -52.45 -27.42
CA VAL A 685 -0.70 -51.29 -27.58
C VAL A 685 -0.51 -50.33 -26.42
N VAL A 686 0.02 -49.14 -26.70
CA VAL A 686 0.28 -48.13 -25.66
C VAL A 686 -0.92 -47.21 -25.46
N GLU A 687 -1.60 -46.86 -26.55
CA GLU A 687 -2.66 -45.86 -26.52
C GLU A 687 -3.68 -46.12 -27.62
N ILE A 688 -4.96 -45.96 -27.28
CA ILE A 688 -6.09 -46.01 -28.22
C ILE A 688 -6.57 -44.57 -28.42
N ILE A 689 -6.64 -44.12 -29.66
CA ILE A 689 -7.11 -42.79 -30.05
C ILE A 689 -8.33 -42.91 -30.99
N GLU A 690 -9.09 -41.82 -31.18
CA GLU A 690 -10.34 -41.84 -31.96
C GLU A 690 -10.19 -42.44 -33.37
N ASN A 691 -9.00 -42.31 -33.99
CA ASN A 691 -8.74 -42.73 -35.37
C ASN A 691 -7.85 -43.99 -35.49
N GLY A 692 -7.48 -44.64 -34.39
CA GLY A 692 -6.59 -45.80 -34.42
C GLY A 692 -5.87 -46.09 -33.11
N VAL A 693 -4.75 -46.80 -33.21
CA VAL A 693 -4.02 -47.34 -32.05
C VAL A 693 -2.52 -47.10 -32.22
N ASN A 694 -1.87 -46.58 -31.18
CA ASN A 694 -0.42 -46.45 -31.07
C ASN A 694 0.16 -47.72 -30.47
N VAL A 695 1.12 -48.32 -31.16
CA VAL A 695 1.70 -49.63 -30.84
C VAL A 695 3.21 -49.48 -30.68
N LYS A 696 3.73 -49.81 -29.50
CA LYS A 696 5.17 -49.87 -29.23
C LYS A 696 5.76 -51.12 -29.87
N LEU A 697 6.83 -50.94 -30.63
CA LEU A 697 7.58 -52.00 -31.29
C LEU A 697 8.87 -52.27 -30.50
N LEU A 698 10.04 -52.02 -31.11
CA LEU A 698 11.36 -52.16 -30.48
C LEU A 698 11.82 -50.86 -29.82
N GLY A 699 12.36 -50.97 -28.60
CA GLY A 699 12.91 -49.84 -27.85
C GLY A 699 11.87 -48.75 -27.57
N SER A 700 12.14 -47.54 -28.05
CA SER A 700 11.26 -46.35 -27.94
C SER A 700 10.40 -46.09 -29.19
N VAL A 701 10.41 -46.99 -30.19
CA VAL A 701 9.69 -46.76 -31.46
C VAL A 701 8.21 -47.08 -31.34
N ILE A 702 7.37 -46.12 -31.76
CA ILE A 702 5.90 -46.23 -31.77
C ILE A 702 5.40 -46.24 -33.22
N GLY A 703 4.70 -47.30 -33.60
CA GLY A 703 3.96 -47.41 -34.87
C GLY A 703 2.48 -47.09 -34.69
N PHE A 704 1.82 -46.64 -35.75
CA PHE A 704 0.41 -46.31 -35.75
C PHE A 704 -0.40 -47.28 -36.61
N CYS A 705 -1.47 -47.85 -36.06
CA CYS A 705 -2.44 -48.67 -36.77
C CYS A 705 -3.77 -47.91 -36.87
N HIS A 706 -4.18 -47.53 -38.08
CA HIS A 706 -5.45 -46.85 -38.29
C HIS A 706 -6.65 -47.77 -38.00
N VAL A 707 -7.79 -47.22 -37.56
CA VAL A 707 -8.98 -48.01 -37.18
C VAL A 707 -9.46 -48.97 -38.26
N ASN A 708 -9.47 -48.52 -39.52
CA ASN A 708 -9.86 -49.34 -40.69
C ASN A 708 -8.90 -50.51 -41.00
N GLN A 709 -7.76 -50.57 -40.32
CA GLN A 709 -6.70 -51.58 -40.48
C GLN A 709 -6.58 -52.49 -39.24
N LEU A 710 -7.50 -52.41 -38.27
CA LEU A 710 -7.48 -53.21 -37.05
C LEU A 710 -8.14 -54.58 -37.19
N ASP A 711 -9.23 -54.69 -37.95
CA ASP A 711 -10.00 -55.93 -38.09
C ASP A 711 -10.63 -56.09 -39.49
N GLU A 712 -11.05 -57.31 -39.83
CA GLU A 712 -11.62 -57.69 -41.12
C GLU A 712 -13.04 -57.15 -41.32
N VAL A 713 -13.83 -57.13 -40.23
CA VAL A 713 -15.20 -56.61 -40.18
C VAL A 713 -15.18 -55.16 -39.70
N GLU A 714 -16.03 -54.29 -40.27
CA GLU A 714 -16.21 -52.93 -39.71
C GLU A 714 -16.77 -53.02 -38.29
N THR A 715 -15.89 -52.87 -37.31
CA THR A 715 -16.21 -52.92 -35.88
C THR A 715 -16.78 -51.58 -35.40
N LYS A 716 -17.82 -51.63 -34.56
CA LYS A 716 -18.51 -50.43 -34.04
C LYS A 716 -17.67 -49.65 -33.00
N SER A 717 -16.70 -50.31 -32.34
CA SER A 717 -15.81 -49.70 -31.34
C SER A 717 -14.42 -50.35 -31.38
N ILE A 718 -13.35 -49.55 -31.22
CA ILE A 718 -11.94 -50.01 -31.22
C ILE A 718 -11.62 -50.85 -29.98
N GLU A 719 -12.25 -50.51 -28.85
CA GLU A 719 -12.05 -51.12 -27.54
C GLU A 719 -12.54 -52.58 -27.45
N ASP A 720 -13.42 -53.00 -28.37
CA ASP A 720 -13.88 -54.38 -28.47
C ASP A 720 -12.83 -55.30 -29.13
N VAL A 721 -11.84 -54.71 -29.81
CA VAL A 721 -10.89 -55.41 -30.70
C VAL A 721 -9.49 -55.47 -30.11
N VAL A 722 -9.10 -54.44 -29.36
CA VAL A 722 -7.75 -54.28 -28.78
C VAL A 722 -7.83 -53.54 -27.45
N LYS A 723 -7.03 -53.95 -26.45
CA LYS A 723 -6.85 -53.22 -25.18
C LYS A 723 -5.43 -52.69 -25.02
N VAL A 724 -5.30 -51.59 -24.28
CA VAL A 724 -3.99 -51.03 -23.87
C VAL A 724 -3.23 -52.06 -23.02
N GLY A 725 -1.97 -52.28 -23.35
CA GLY A 725 -1.07 -53.29 -22.76
C GLY A 725 -1.11 -54.66 -23.45
N GLU A 726 -2.01 -54.90 -24.41
CA GLU A 726 -2.04 -56.17 -25.15
C GLU A 726 -1.03 -56.19 -26.30
N LYS A 727 -0.37 -57.35 -26.47
CA LYS A 727 0.54 -57.61 -27.58
C LYS A 727 -0.20 -58.25 -28.74
N HIS A 728 -0.13 -57.61 -29.90
CA HIS A 728 -0.75 -58.07 -31.14
C HIS A 728 0.29 -58.15 -32.26
N SER A 729 0.05 -59.01 -33.24
CA SER A 729 0.88 -59.09 -34.45
C SER A 729 0.32 -58.16 -35.52
N PHE A 730 1.20 -57.37 -36.12
CA PHE A 730 0.88 -56.39 -37.14
C PHE A 730 1.77 -56.59 -38.36
N LEU A 731 1.23 -56.32 -39.53
CA LEU A 731 2.00 -56.23 -40.76
C LEU A 731 2.47 -54.78 -40.96
N ILE A 732 3.76 -54.59 -41.23
CA ILE A 732 4.29 -53.27 -41.57
C ILE A 732 3.82 -52.88 -42.97
N GLN A 733 3.01 -51.84 -43.07
CA GLN A 733 2.60 -51.30 -44.37
C GLN A 733 3.66 -50.38 -44.97
N PHE A 734 4.26 -49.53 -44.13
CA PHE A 734 5.23 -48.53 -44.56
C PHE A 734 6.10 -48.04 -43.40
N ILE A 735 7.40 -47.86 -43.65
CA ILE A 735 8.37 -47.23 -42.73
C ILE A 735 8.91 -45.96 -43.39
N ASP A 736 8.67 -44.81 -42.77
CA ASP A 736 9.28 -43.51 -43.12
C ASP A 736 10.30 -43.12 -42.04
N ILE A 737 11.59 -43.26 -42.37
CA ILE A 737 12.68 -42.96 -41.43
C ILE A 737 12.88 -41.45 -41.28
N GLU A 738 12.69 -40.68 -42.35
CA GLU A 738 12.86 -39.22 -42.31
C GLU A 738 11.77 -38.53 -41.48
N LYS A 739 10.61 -39.17 -41.35
CA LYS A 739 9.47 -38.65 -40.56
C LYS A 739 9.19 -39.44 -39.29
N GLU A 740 10.03 -40.42 -38.95
CA GLU A 740 9.87 -41.29 -37.78
C GLU A 740 8.45 -41.89 -37.67
N LYS A 741 7.90 -42.37 -38.79
CA LYS A 741 6.54 -42.90 -38.87
C LYS A 741 6.51 -44.32 -39.40
N ILE A 742 5.85 -45.20 -38.64
CA ILE A 742 5.58 -46.57 -39.07
C ILE A 742 4.06 -46.77 -39.13
N SER A 743 3.57 -47.18 -40.29
CA SER A 743 2.16 -47.54 -40.47
C SER A 743 1.99 -49.05 -40.37
N LEU A 744 1.10 -49.49 -39.49
CA LEU A 744 0.85 -50.89 -39.16
C LEU A 744 -0.56 -51.30 -39.60
N SER A 745 -0.75 -52.57 -39.97
CA SER A 745 -2.07 -53.16 -40.24
C SER A 745 -2.20 -54.54 -39.61
N ARG A 746 -3.19 -54.70 -38.73
CA ARG A 746 -3.58 -56.00 -38.16
C ARG A 746 -4.53 -56.75 -39.11
N LYS A 747 -5.37 -56.02 -39.84
CA LYS A 747 -6.28 -56.55 -40.87
C LYS A 747 -5.53 -57.30 -41.97
N ASP A 748 -4.48 -56.69 -42.53
CA ASP A 748 -3.68 -57.32 -43.59
C ASP A 748 -2.95 -58.57 -43.07
N PHE A 749 -2.51 -58.56 -41.81
CA PHE A 749 -1.96 -59.75 -41.15
C PHE A 749 -3.00 -60.87 -41.03
N LEU A 750 -4.22 -60.58 -40.56
CA LEU A 750 -5.30 -61.57 -40.41
C LEU A 750 -5.72 -62.17 -41.77
N ILE A 751 -5.83 -61.33 -42.81
CA ILE A 751 -6.15 -61.77 -44.17
C ILE A 751 -5.03 -62.64 -44.75
N SER A 752 -3.76 -62.25 -44.56
CA SER A 752 -2.62 -63.04 -45.02
C SER A 752 -2.52 -64.40 -44.32
N SER A 753 -2.87 -64.47 -43.03
CA SER A 753 -2.86 -65.70 -42.23
C SER A 753 -3.94 -66.69 -42.68
N LYS A 754 -5.18 -66.22 -42.93
CA LYS A 754 -6.29 -67.08 -43.44
C LYS A 754 -6.07 -67.60 -44.86
N ASN A 755 -5.52 -66.77 -45.74
CA ASN A 755 -5.19 -67.20 -47.12
C ASN A 755 -4.05 -68.25 -47.15
N MET A 756 -3.20 -68.27 -46.12
CA MET A 756 -2.10 -69.22 -45.97
C MET A 756 -2.48 -70.53 -45.26
N GLU A 757 -3.53 -70.56 -44.43
CA GLU A 757 -4.10 -71.81 -43.87
C GLU A 757 -4.64 -72.75 -44.97
N ASN A 758 -5.13 -72.19 -46.09
CA ASN A 758 -5.54 -72.97 -47.27
C ASN A 758 -4.36 -73.45 -48.15
N SER A 759 -3.13 -73.05 -47.84
CA SER A 759 -1.93 -73.35 -48.62
C SER A 759 -0.73 -73.77 -47.78
N ASN A 760 -0.91 -74.44 -46.63
CA ASN A 760 0.13 -75.17 -45.87
C ASN A 760 1.53 -74.50 -45.76
N VAL A 761 1.59 -73.17 -45.67
CA VAL A 761 2.84 -72.41 -45.47
C VAL A 761 2.58 -71.37 -44.39
N SER A 762 3.26 -71.48 -43.25
CA SER A 762 3.18 -70.50 -42.16
C SER A 762 3.92 -69.20 -42.51
N PRO A 763 3.44 -68.01 -42.11
CA PRO A 763 4.18 -66.77 -42.28
C PRO A 763 5.48 -66.82 -41.45
N LYS A 764 6.60 -66.34 -42.03
CA LYS A 764 7.85 -66.14 -41.28
C LYS A 764 7.63 -65.01 -40.27
N MET A 765 7.29 -65.36 -39.03
CA MET A 765 7.45 -64.45 -37.90
C MET A 765 8.95 -64.26 -37.65
N LYS A 766 9.43 -63.01 -37.77
CA LYS A 766 10.74 -62.64 -37.23
C LYS A 766 10.53 -62.29 -35.77
N LEU A 767 10.61 -63.27 -34.85
CA LEU A 767 10.80 -62.95 -33.43
C LEU A 767 11.53 -64.10 -32.71
N ASP A 768 12.78 -63.82 -32.33
CA ASP A 768 13.44 -64.34 -31.12
C ASP A 768 14.84 -63.70 -31.00
N ALA A 769 14.88 -62.54 -30.34
CA ALA A 769 16.02 -61.83 -29.72
C ALA A 769 15.54 -60.37 -29.59
N ILE A 770 15.09 -59.90 -28.43
CA ILE A 770 15.96 -59.39 -27.36
C ILE A 770 15.17 -59.53 -26.05
N ILE A 771 15.67 -60.40 -25.18
CA ILE A 771 15.26 -60.50 -23.78
C ILE A 771 15.96 -59.37 -23.02
N GLU A 772 15.22 -58.69 -22.16
CA GLU A 772 15.65 -57.63 -21.24
C GLU A 772 16.91 -58.01 -20.42
N PRO A 773 17.81 -57.05 -20.10
CA PRO A 773 18.61 -57.16 -18.90
C PRO A 773 17.79 -56.74 -17.67
N SER A 774 17.49 -57.74 -16.86
CA SER A 774 17.03 -57.73 -15.47
C SER A 774 17.47 -56.53 -14.62
N HIS A 775 16.49 -55.80 -14.07
CA HIS A 775 16.61 -55.18 -12.74
C HIS A 775 16.10 -56.17 -11.70
N PRO A 776 16.80 -56.42 -10.58
CA PRO A 776 16.24 -57.20 -9.48
C PRO A 776 15.25 -56.36 -8.68
N ASP A 777 14.08 -56.96 -8.47
CA ASP A 777 12.90 -56.45 -7.76
C ASP A 777 13.19 -55.97 -6.33
N GLN A 778 12.46 -54.91 -5.97
CA GLN A 778 12.11 -54.59 -4.59
C GLN A 778 10.93 -55.47 -4.13
N ASP A 779 11.01 -55.83 -2.85
CA ASP A 779 9.95 -56.27 -1.95
C ASP A 779 9.30 -57.66 -2.12
N SER A 780 9.77 -58.58 -1.28
CA SER A 780 8.89 -59.16 -0.26
C SER A 780 9.70 -59.67 0.93
N MET A 781 9.37 -59.24 2.16
CA MET A 781 8.73 -60.10 3.15
C MET A 781 8.68 -59.47 4.54
N LYS A 782 7.60 -59.86 5.21
CA LYS A 782 7.20 -59.58 6.58
C LYS A 782 8.16 -60.18 7.61
N GLU A 783 8.05 -59.58 8.80
CA GLU A 783 8.07 -60.19 10.15
C GLU A 783 9.36 -60.84 10.69
N ASP A 784 9.45 -60.67 12.02
CA ASP A 784 10.31 -61.32 13.00
C ASP A 784 11.79 -60.92 13.08
N THR A 785 12.10 -60.02 14.01
CA THR A 785 13.19 -60.28 14.98
C THR A 785 12.82 -59.75 16.37
N ASP A 786 12.60 -60.72 17.24
CA ASP A 786 12.63 -60.63 18.69
C ASP A 786 14.10 -60.48 19.15
N SER A 787 14.41 -59.56 20.07
CA SER A 787 15.53 -59.62 21.04
C SER A 787 15.58 -58.37 21.96
N PRO A 788 16.13 -58.49 23.19
CA PRO A 788 15.57 -57.85 24.38
C PRO A 788 16.44 -56.76 25.05
N SER A 789 15.90 -56.22 26.14
CA SER A 789 16.56 -55.56 27.31
C SER A 789 16.97 -54.09 27.16
N GLU A 790 16.26 -53.19 27.85
CA GLU A 790 16.63 -52.55 29.14
C GLU A 790 17.43 -51.26 28.89
N THR A 791 17.17 -50.09 29.48
CA THR A 791 16.42 -49.71 30.68
C THR A 791 16.24 -48.17 30.68
N ASP A 792 15.17 -47.69 31.34
CA ASP A 792 15.11 -46.45 32.13
C ASP A 792 15.45 -45.09 31.45
N ARG A 793 14.65 -44.02 31.50
CA ARG A 793 13.87 -43.50 32.65
C ARG A 793 13.02 -42.27 32.24
N ASN A 794 11.76 -42.29 32.67
CA ASN A 794 11.05 -41.21 33.37
C ASN A 794 10.71 -39.85 32.70
N THR A 795 9.38 -39.66 32.54
CA THR A 795 8.53 -38.55 33.04
C THR A 795 8.80 -37.13 32.51
N HIS A 796 7.82 -36.31 32.08
CA HIS A 796 6.51 -36.07 32.68
C HIS A 796 5.51 -35.47 31.68
N GLU A 797 4.24 -35.74 31.96
CA GLU A 797 3.02 -35.10 31.46
C GLU A 797 2.97 -33.57 31.59
N LYS A 798 2.14 -32.99 30.72
CA LYS A 798 1.13 -31.94 30.96
C LYS A 798 1.06 -31.37 32.39
N ASP A 799 0.98 -30.05 32.51
CA ASP A 799 -0.27 -29.31 32.78
C ASP A 799 -0.04 -27.86 33.25
N PHE A 800 -0.93 -26.97 32.76
CA PHE A 800 -1.42 -25.71 33.33
C PHE A 800 -0.48 -24.59 33.83
N ALA A 801 -0.51 -23.43 33.14
CA ALA A 801 -0.97 -22.13 33.67
C ALA A 801 -1.12 -21.10 32.54
#